data_AF-A0A957D9G6-F1
#
_entry.id   AF-A0A957D9G6-F1
#
_cell.length_a   1.000
_cell.length_b   1.000
_cell.length_c   1.000
_cell.angle_alpha   90.00
_cell.angle_beta   90.00
_cell.angle_gamma   90.00
#
_symmetry.space_group_name_H-M   'P 1'
#
loop_
_entity.id
_entity.type
_entity.pdbx_description
1 polymer ?
#
loop_
_entity_poly.entity_id
_entity_poly.type
_entity_poly.pdbx_seq_one_letter_code
_entity_poly.pdbx_strand_id
1 'polypeptide(L)'
;MKKSRQWLSAILLVAILSRLILVQAQQPTELLSRYLQPGERVVTLQPALDYNGRLYQIHYFTTGDTERNDASVIGTATPDSFANQQIVGLLITVDDEAVSDEATIREIITVYRAAYFLYEEPIVDPLGFTDYYPFDDLRGDLRRITNNPIFIEQFIKGLFESRQDQVEEALRAIVTTQLSPPDNVTAFQDAVNGRVEQGQHLIDATDEVLEAARFSNDRNVRQAAASLRETFDSWTAISGADVEILGREVELLNALDLVFLTINLAHTDSYQQERIQWLDEYAGFGAGTAAFDEDQLQATETVLAEADSSAAQRKEIILDFIRDQSVDLGSRIATEELSRIWVKKSWETYGKRIAGHRAAGAASAVLLGFTLGNLLYGLDDLHSNFRVAERSNELREVFHNGRIQLQANAANQSDISYNGNLAARYQQVYMLESLAAAQTFRSYADGVDATVHEGLTAIINPINWFKGQEWREAADGLREVGNNLERDAESALGHPELVETAITLVKERLAVFAPPIGTCEINHSDGVDLHQDSQNDAPVHVVCIDLTDPYLRFETVMANDVYDVNPTGDQRETVASMVGRSPYQEHHPLVAFNADYFGADHGAEGFTVANGLRIDGPYSNDTDGNETERVSLSLSRLNQVELGFKSPVEVDLPILHLSRFYNSVGGGPTLINGGNLIADPCPKEGFDANDECRLAAQTAVGLSQDGTTLIVAVAESVNGEDMGRVLMRNGAYQGMKLDGGGSSQLWYRGDMQFSSDRPVANALLIFREEIPRHDAVLIEQSQYPVVQPGEPITLSLTVQNMGFLNWDPSLPYELKNVSGETFGLANTQPVPAQIAPGVQVEWFFSPTAPEEPGIYASEWQMVYRPANGVEEYFGPPLAFVVTVVPKGTSPDVIDSVQQLIDQAQEEARGSLEEFLDGLERAFWARLEAELRKLIPPEIQCLLGLSLWLGPITAVIWFGRRKEGLHG
;
A
#
# COMPACT_ATOMS: atom_id res chain seq x y z
N MET A 1 32.49 60.17 -37.74
CA MET A 1 31.39 59.23 -38.09
C MET A 1 31.82 57.85 -38.62
N LYS A 2 33.12 57.54 -38.83
CA LYS A 2 33.56 56.16 -39.18
C LYS A 2 33.97 55.29 -37.97
N LYS A 3 34.39 55.89 -36.84
CA LYS A 3 34.80 55.15 -35.63
C LYS A 3 33.66 54.61 -34.77
N SER A 4 32.46 55.21 -34.75
CA SER A 4 31.35 54.70 -33.92
C SER A 4 30.61 53.50 -34.53
N ARG A 5 30.62 53.35 -35.87
CA ARG A 5 30.03 52.18 -36.54
C ARG A 5 30.85 50.90 -36.35
N GLN A 6 32.18 51.00 -36.28
CA GLN A 6 33.04 49.82 -36.02
C GLN A 6 32.90 49.29 -34.59
N TRP A 7 32.59 50.15 -33.62
CA TRP A 7 32.37 49.73 -32.22
C TRP A 7 31.01 49.06 -32.02
N LEU A 8 29.95 49.56 -32.66
CA LEU A 8 28.63 48.91 -32.61
C LEU A 8 28.60 47.57 -33.36
N SER A 9 29.30 47.44 -34.49
CA SER A 9 29.42 46.16 -35.19
C SER A 9 30.26 45.15 -34.40
N ALA A 10 31.28 45.59 -33.66
CA ALA A 10 32.10 44.71 -32.82
C ALA A 10 31.36 44.26 -31.55
N ILE A 11 30.55 45.12 -30.93
CA ILE A 11 29.72 44.75 -29.77
C ILE A 11 28.59 43.80 -30.19
N LEU A 12 27.99 44.01 -31.37
CA LEU A 12 26.99 43.08 -31.91
C LEU A 12 27.64 41.74 -32.32
N LEU A 13 28.85 41.75 -32.91
CA LEU A 13 29.58 40.52 -33.20
C LEU A 13 30.03 39.79 -31.93
N VAL A 14 30.44 40.51 -30.87
CA VAL A 14 30.81 39.92 -29.58
C VAL A 14 29.59 39.42 -28.82
N ALA A 15 28.42 40.08 -28.93
CA ALA A 15 27.16 39.60 -28.36
C ALA A 15 26.56 38.40 -29.14
N ILE A 16 26.79 38.34 -30.46
CA ILE A 16 26.42 37.20 -31.30
C ILE A 16 27.44 36.05 -31.12
N LEU A 17 28.73 36.34 -30.99
CA LEU A 17 29.78 35.34 -30.70
C LEU A 17 29.74 34.85 -29.25
N SER A 18 29.30 35.66 -28.28
CA SER A 18 29.06 35.22 -26.90
C SER A 18 27.77 34.41 -26.76
N ARG A 19 26.85 34.50 -27.73
CA ARG A 19 25.72 33.58 -27.90
C ARG A 19 26.07 32.34 -28.75
N LEU A 20 27.21 32.34 -29.43
CA LEU A 20 27.72 31.23 -30.25
C LEU A 20 28.87 30.44 -29.60
N ILE A 21 29.26 30.79 -28.36
CA ILE A 21 30.21 30.04 -27.55
C ILE A 21 29.46 29.46 -26.35
N LEU A 22 28.69 28.40 -26.61
CA LEU A 22 28.34 27.31 -25.69
C LEU A 22 27.69 26.17 -26.50
N VAL A 23 28.34 25.79 -27.59
CA VAL A 23 28.22 24.44 -28.17
C VAL A 23 29.62 23.85 -28.14
N GLN A 24 30.15 23.69 -26.94
CA GLN A 24 31.13 22.64 -26.69
C GLN A 24 30.30 21.43 -26.27
N ALA A 25 30.45 20.32 -26.98
CA ALA A 25 29.96 19.02 -26.51
C ALA A 25 30.40 18.85 -25.05
N GLN A 26 29.45 18.98 -24.13
CA GLN A 26 29.69 18.83 -22.70
C GLN A 26 30.19 17.39 -22.52
N GLN A 27 31.44 17.24 -22.08
CA GLN A 27 31.89 15.95 -21.57
C GLN A 27 30.94 15.58 -20.42
N PRO A 28 30.47 14.32 -20.35
CA PRO A 28 29.62 13.88 -19.24
C PRO A 28 30.31 14.21 -17.91
N THR A 29 29.57 14.69 -16.93
CA THR A 29 30.08 14.80 -15.57
C THR A 29 30.49 13.41 -15.06
N GLU A 30 31.31 13.35 -14.01
CA GLU A 30 31.71 12.07 -13.42
C GLU A 30 30.49 11.20 -13.09
N LEU A 31 29.41 11.80 -12.57
CA LEU A 31 28.13 11.14 -12.33
C LEU A 31 27.53 10.55 -13.62
N LEU A 32 27.33 11.36 -14.66
CA LEU A 32 26.69 10.92 -15.92
C LEU A 32 27.49 9.83 -16.62
N SER A 33 28.82 9.85 -16.47
CA SER A 33 29.69 8.81 -17.03
C SER A 33 29.44 7.42 -16.42
N ARG A 34 28.89 7.34 -15.18
CA ARG A 34 28.52 6.08 -14.53
C ARG A 34 27.32 5.39 -15.19
N TYR A 35 26.45 6.16 -15.85
CA TYR A 35 25.20 5.68 -16.45
C TYR A 35 25.26 5.57 -17.99
N LEU A 36 26.45 5.77 -18.57
CA LEU A 36 26.69 5.75 -20.01
C LEU A 36 27.17 4.37 -20.47
N GLN A 37 26.48 3.75 -21.43
CA GLN A 37 26.91 2.50 -22.05
C GLN A 37 27.77 2.72 -23.30
N PRO A 38 28.57 1.73 -23.73
CA PRO A 38 29.35 1.82 -24.97
C PRO A 38 28.48 2.08 -26.20
N GLY A 39 28.78 3.15 -26.94
CA GLY A 39 28.06 3.53 -28.16
C GLY A 39 26.89 4.49 -27.94
N GLU A 40 26.56 4.82 -26.69
CA GLU A 40 25.57 5.85 -26.35
C GLU A 40 26.21 7.24 -26.25
N ARG A 41 25.36 8.26 -26.40
CA ARG A 41 25.65 9.65 -26.06
C ARG A 41 24.64 10.14 -25.05
N VAL A 42 25.06 11.03 -24.16
CA VAL A 42 24.20 11.70 -23.19
C VAL A 42 23.97 13.15 -23.61
N VAL A 43 22.73 13.61 -23.52
CA VAL A 43 22.33 15.00 -23.77
C VAL A 43 21.57 15.50 -22.55
N THR A 44 21.97 16.67 -22.06
CA THR A 44 21.36 17.32 -20.90
C THR A 44 20.37 18.36 -21.37
N LEU A 45 19.11 18.26 -20.94
CA LEU A 45 18.07 19.21 -21.29
C LEU A 45 18.27 20.56 -20.58
N GLN A 46 17.94 21.63 -21.28
CA GLN A 46 18.02 23.01 -20.83
C GLN A 46 16.69 23.73 -21.14
N PRO A 47 16.21 24.60 -20.25
CA PRO A 47 16.78 24.95 -18.92
C PRO A 47 16.67 23.83 -17.88
N ALA A 48 17.43 23.92 -16.77
CA ALA A 48 17.21 23.08 -15.59
C ALA A 48 15.94 23.52 -14.82
N LEU A 49 15.47 22.73 -13.86
CA LEU A 49 14.26 23.01 -13.07
C LEU A 49 14.61 23.26 -11.60
N ASP A 50 14.40 24.47 -11.10
CA ASP A 50 14.51 24.80 -9.67
C ASP A 50 13.16 24.57 -8.98
N TYR A 51 13.04 23.48 -8.22
CA TYR A 51 11.80 23.07 -7.57
C TYR A 51 12.02 22.77 -6.09
N ASN A 52 11.21 23.36 -5.21
CA ASN A 52 11.36 23.26 -3.75
C ASN A 52 12.78 23.56 -3.23
N GLY A 53 13.50 24.48 -3.90
CA GLY A 53 14.85 24.90 -3.52
C GLY A 53 15.97 23.92 -3.92
N ARG A 54 15.67 22.92 -4.75
CA ARG A 54 16.63 21.97 -5.32
C ARG A 54 16.66 22.08 -6.84
N LEU A 55 17.84 21.87 -7.43
CA LEU A 55 18.03 22.00 -8.87
C LEU A 55 17.97 20.63 -9.55
N TYR A 56 16.88 20.38 -10.27
CA TYR A 56 16.66 19.16 -11.04
C TYR A 56 17.12 19.32 -12.49
N GLN A 57 17.71 18.26 -13.02
CA GLN A 57 18.18 18.20 -14.40
C GLN A 57 17.79 16.88 -15.05
N ILE A 58 17.30 16.95 -16.29
CA ILE A 58 16.88 15.78 -17.06
C ILE A 58 17.94 15.51 -18.12
N HIS A 59 18.40 14.26 -18.17
CA HIS A 59 19.36 13.77 -19.14
C HIS A 59 18.74 12.63 -19.93
N TYR A 60 18.95 12.61 -21.24
CA TYR A 60 18.60 11.46 -22.06
C TYR A 60 19.82 10.84 -22.70
N PHE A 61 19.76 9.51 -22.86
CA PHE A 61 20.77 8.69 -23.48
C PHE A 61 20.24 8.24 -24.85
N THR A 62 21.03 8.43 -25.89
CA THR A 62 20.62 8.10 -27.26
C THR A 62 21.70 7.36 -28.02
N THR A 63 21.28 6.40 -28.83
CA THR A 63 22.13 5.78 -29.87
C THR A 63 21.94 6.42 -31.24
N GLY A 64 20.99 7.35 -31.36
CA GLY A 64 20.67 8.06 -32.59
C GLY A 64 21.50 9.33 -32.77
N ASP A 65 21.18 10.08 -33.82
CA ASP A 65 21.88 11.30 -34.24
C ASP A 65 21.34 12.60 -33.62
N THR A 66 20.29 12.51 -32.78
CA THR A 66 19.69 13.69 -32.16
C THR A 66 20.62 14.32 -31.11
N GLU A 67 20.78 15.64 -31.18
CA GLU A 67 21.52 16.45 -30.19
C GLU A 67 20.61 17.54 -29.59
N ARG A 68 19.29 17.36 -29.71
CA ARG A 68 18.30 18.33 -29.26
C ARG A 68 18.35 18.44 -27.74
N ASN A 69 18.71 19.60 -27.20
CA ASN A 69 18.87 19.80 -25.76
C ASN A 69 17.86 20.79 -25.17
N ASP A 70 16.86 21.22 -25.94
CA ASP A 70 15.81 22.12 -25.47
C ASP A 70 14.66 21.37 -24.79
N ALA A 71 13.91 22.07 -23.93
CA ALA A 71 12.87 21.50 -23.07
C ALA A 71 11.71 20.83 -23.82
N SER A 72 11.51 21.13 -25.11
CA SER A 72 10.43 20.53 -25.90
C SER A 72 10.59 19.02 -26.12
N VAL A 73 11.78 18.44 -25.86
CA VAL A 73 11.99 16.98 -25.83
C VAL A 73 11.02 16.32 -24.85
N ILE A 74 10.71 16.98 -23.73
CA ILE A 74 9.66 16.55 -22.78
C ILE A 74 8.36 17.32 -23.05
N GLY A 75 8.45 18.63 -23.34
CA GLY A 75 7.33 19.52 -23.55
C GLY A 75 6.35 19.11 -24.65
N THR A 76 6.87 18.52 -25.74
CA THR A 76 6.07 18.13 -26.93
C THR A 76 6.06 16.62 -27.18
N ALA A 77 6.65 15.83 -26.28
CA ALA A 77 6.71 14.39 -26.46
C ALA A 77 5.33 13.74 -26.44
N THR A 78 5.20 12.72 -27.28
CA THR A 78 4.18 11.67 -27.30
C THR A 78 4.81 10.35 -26.83
N PRO A 79 4.04 9.29 -26.53
CA PRO A 79 4.60 7.99 -26.12
C PRO A 79 5.70 7.45 -27.07
N ASP A 80 5.49 7.59 -28.38
CA ASP A 80 6.46 7.11 -29.39
C ASP A 80 7.66 8.05 -29.60
N SER A 81 7.62 9.27 -29.04
CA SER A 81 8.62 10.31 -29.33
C SER A 81 10.03 9.92 -28.91
N PHE A 82 10.18 9.21 -27.78
CA PHE A 82 11.49 8.74 -27.31
C PHE A 82 12.08 7.67 -28.23
N ALA A 83 11.27 6.66 -28.59
CA ALA A 83 11.69 5.59 -29.49
C ALA A 83 12.03 6.12 -30.89
N ASN A 84 11.22 7.03 -31.43
CA ASN A 84 11.46 7.68 -32.73
C ASN A 84 12.76 8.50 -32.76
N GLN A 85 13.16 9.06 -31.61
CA GLN A 85 14.42 9.79 -31.43
C GLN A 85 15.58 8.87 -31.02
N GLN A 86 15.36 7.55 -30.96
CA GLN A 86 16.32 6.55 -30.49
C GLN A 86 16.88 6.90 -29.09
N ILE A 87 16.02 7.47 -28.24
CA ILE A 87 16.31 7.67 -26.82
C ILE A 87 16.12 6.32 -26.13
N VAL A 88 17.20 5.80 -25.57
CA VAL A 88 17.31 4.47 -24.96
C VAL A 88 17.38 4.53 -23.43
N GLY A 89 17.27 5.72 -22.85
CA GLY A 89 17.19 5.88 -21.41
C GLY A 89 17.09 7.34 -21.00
N LEU A 90 16.59 7.54 -19.79
CA LEU A 90 16.51 8.84 -19.13
C LEU A 90 17.18 8.75 -17.77
N LEU A 91 17.64 9.88 -17.27
CA LEU A 91 18.13 10.03 -15.90
C LEU A 91 17.72 11.42 -15.42
N ILE A 92 17.12 11.47 -14.24
CA ILE A 92 16.85 12.72 -13.54
C ILE A 92 17.89 12.85 -12.44
N THR A 93 18.54 14.00 -12.35
CA THR A 93 19.46 14.29 -11.26
C THR A 93 19.00 15.48 -10.45
N VAL A 94 19.25 15.47 -9.15
CA VAL A 94 19.05 16.59 -8.24
C VAL A 94 20.34 16.82 -7.48
N ASP A 95 20.85 18.05 -7.49
CA ASP A 95 22.07 18.44 -6.77
C ASP A 95 23.26 17.45 -6.99
N ASP A 96 23.45 16.99 -8.24
CA ASP A 96 24.45 15.99 -8.67
C ASP A 96 24.24 14.53 -8.16
N GLU A 97 23.01 14.16 -7.78
CA GLU A 97 22.62 12.78 -7.47
C GLU A 97 21.50 12.27 -8.38
N ALA A 98 21.47 10.97 -8.68
CA ALA A 98 20.39 10.38 -9.47
C ALA A 98 19.11 10.19 -8.64
N VAL A 99 17.96 10.60 -9.17
CA VAL A 99 16.64 10.41 -8.55
C VAL A 99 16.11 9.02 -8.91
N SER A 100 15.83 8.20 -7.89
CA SER A 100 15.32 6.83 -8.06
C SER A 100 13.87 6.62 -7.63
N ASP A 101 13.31 7.54 -6.83
CA ASP A 101 11.92 7.46 -6.37
C ASP A 101 10.93 7.75 -7.51
N GLU A 102 10.00 6.82 -7.75
CA GLU A 102 9.06 6.89 -8.87
C GLU A 102 8.10 8.08 -8.75
N ALA A 103 7.65 8.41 -7.54
CA ALA A 103 6.76 9.55 -7.31
C ALA A 103 7.47 10.87 -7.64
N THR A 104 8.72 11.01 -7.19
CA THR A 104 9.57 12.16 -7.51
C THR A 104 9.86 12.24 -9.01
N ILE A 105 10.20 11.13 -9.67
CA ILE A 105 10.45 11.10 -11.13
C ILE A 105 9.23 11.62 -11.89
N ARG A 106 8.04 11.12 -11.54
CA ARG A 106 6.76 11.53 -12.13
C ARG A 106 6.52 13.02 -11.95
N GLU A 107 6.62 13.49 -10.71
CA GLU A 107 6.41 14.89 -10.36
C GLU A 107 7.36 15.79 -11.16
N ILE A 108 8.66 15.48 -11.20
CA ILE A 108 9.64 16.29 -11.92
C ILE A 108 9.36 16.30 -13.42
N ILE A 109 9.01 15.18 -14.06
CA ILE A 109 8.70 15.16 -15.50
C ILE A 109 7.44 16.00 -15.78
N THR A 110 6.40 15.88 -14.97
CA THR A 110 5.16 16.62 -15.12
C THR A 110 5.36 18.12 -14.92
N VAL A 111 6.06 18.52 -13.85
CA VAL A 111 6.38 19.93 -13.58
C VAL A 111 7.32 20.51 -14.64
N TYR A 112 8.29 19.73 -15.13
CA TYR A 112 9.17 20.15 -16.22
C TYR A 112 8.39 20.40 -17.53
N ARG A 113 7.40 19.56 -17.83
CA ARG A 113 6.49 19.77 -18.96
C ARG A 113 5.62 21.01 -18.76
N ALA A 114 5.08 21.22 -17.56
CA ALA A 114 4.35 22.44 -17.24
C ALA A 114 5.21 23.69 -17.38
N ALA A 115 6.49 23.61 -17.01
CA ALA A 115 7.44 24.69 -17.18
C ALA A 115 7.66 25.05 -18.66
N TYR A 116 7.79 24.04 -19.54
CA TYR A 116 7.85 24.29 -20.99
C TYR A 116 6.65 25.11 -21.49
N PHE A 117 5.43 24.69 -21.13
CA PHE A 117 4.21 25.41 -21.52
C PHE A 117 4.06 26.75 -20.79
N LEU A 118 4.63 26.97 -19.61
CA LEU A 118 4.58 28.26 -18.94
C LEU A 118 5.55 29.27 -19.57
N TYR A 119 6.79 28.85 -19.85
CA TYR A 119 7.90 29.74 -20.17
C TYR A 119 8.21 29.85 -21.67
N GLU A 120 8.02 28.78 -22.44
CA GLU A 120 8.44 28.75 -23.85
C GLU A 120 7.26 28.77 -24.81
N GLU A 121 6.27 27.91 -24.59
CA GLU A 121 5.08 27.82 -25.44
C GLU A 121 3.78 27.94 -24.63
N PRO A 122 3.45 29.15 -24.09
CA PRO A 122 2.20 29.42 -23.40
C PRO A 122 0.98 28.85 -24.12
N ILE A 123 0.27 27.93 -23.46
CA ILE A 123 -1.05 27.51 -23.93
C ILE A 123 -1.95 28.74 -23.78
N VAL A 124 -2.32 29.33 -24.92
CA VAL A 124 -3.09 30.59 -24.96
C VAL A 124 -4.56 30.31 -24.66
N ASP A 125 -5.11 29.25 -25.25
CA ASP A 125 -6.50 28.82 -25.09
C ASP A 125 -6.56 27.30 -24.85
N PRO A 126 -6.86 26.85 -23.61
CA PRO A 126 -7.06 25.44 -23.31
C PRO A 126 -8.19 24.80 -24.14
N LEU A 127 -9.06 25.62 -24.74
CA LEU A 127 -10.26 25.16 -25.46
C LEU A 127 -10.06 24.98 -26.96
N GLY A 128 -8.90 25.37 -27.50
CA GLY A 128 -8.61 25.26 -28.94
C GLY A 128 -9.47 26.12 -29.87
N PHE A 129 -10.25 27.09 -29.36
CA PHE A 129 -11.16 27.91 -30.15
C PHE A 129 -10.49 29.23 -30.57
N THR A 130 -9.49 29.18 -31.45
CA THR A 130 -8.79 30.40 -31.90
C THR A 130 -9.62 31.32 -32.80
N ASP A 131 -10.79 30.90 -33.31
CA ASP A 131 -11.56 31.68 -34.29
C ASP A 131 -13.04 31.96 -33.95
N TYR A 132 -13.54 31.52 -32.79
CA TYR A 132 -14.88 31.89 -32.31
C TYR A 132 -14.94 31.62 -30.81
N TYR A 133 -14.92 32.65 -29.96
CA TYR A 133 -15.24 32.48 -28.54
C TYR A 133 -16.77 32.38 -28.42
N PRO A 134 -17.38 31.19 -28.24
CA PRO A 134 -18.83 31.10 -28.03
C PRO A 134 -19.27 31.70 -26.69
N PHE A 135 -18.33 32.02 -25.79
CA PHE A 135 -18.59 32.34 -24.39
C PHE A 135 -19.14 33.74 -24.10
N ASP A 136 -18.85 34.73 -24.95
CA ASP A 136 -19.42 36.08 -24.78
C ASP A 136 -20.95 36.06 -24.95
N ASP A 137 -21.46 35.20 -25.85
CA ASP A 137 -22.90 34.97 -26.02
C ASP A 137 -23.42 33.94 -25.00
N LEU A 138 -22.66 32.88 -24.69
CA LEU A 138 -23.08 31.81 -23.76
C LEU A 138 -23.38 32.34 -22.35
N ARG A 139 -22.56 33.23 -21.79
CA ARG A 139 -22.83 33.83 -20.47
C ARG A 139 -24.09 34.70 -20.50
N GLY A 140 -24.28 35.45 -21.58
CA GLY A 140 -25.48 36.24 -21.81
C GLY A 140 -26.73 35.37 -21.93
N ASP A 141 -26.62 34.26 -22.66
CA ASP A 141 -27.70 33.31 -22.91
C ASP A 141 -28.02 32.47 -21.67
N LEU A 142 -27.02 31.99 -20.94
CA LEU A 142 -27.19 31.36 -19.62
C LEU A 142 -27.94 32.28 -18.67
N ARG A 143 -27.56 33.56 -18.58
CA ARG A 143 -28.27 34.54 -17.75
C ARG A 143 -29.67 34.86 -18.25
N ARG A 144 -29.90 34.87 -19.57
CA ARG A 144 -31.24 35.05 -20.14
C ARG A 144 -32.15 33.87 -19.82
N ILE A 145 -31.62 32.66 -19.89
CA ILE A 145 -32.34 31.41 -19.60
C ILE A 145 -32.63 31.31 -18.10
N THR A 146 -31.62 31.43 -17.23
CA THR A 146 -31.78 31.27 -15.77
C THR A 146 -32.64 32.37 -15.13
N ASN A 147 -32.74 33.56 -15.73
CA ASN A 147 -33.57 34.66 -15.24
C ASN A 147 -34.91 34.81 -15.98
N ASN A 148 -35.29 33.86 -16.83
CA ASN A 148 -36.54 33.95 -17.60
C ASN A 148 -37.78 33.62 -16.71
N PRO A 149 -38.77 34.53 -16.62
CA PRO A 149 -39.96 34.35 -15.79
C PRO A 149 -40.96 33.28 -16.29
N ILE A 150 -40.68 32.53 -17.36
CA ILE A 150 -41.51 31.38 -17.75
C ILE A 150 -41.22 30.15 -16.85
N PHE A 151 -40.09 30.12 -16.16
CA PHE A 151 -39.66 29.00 -15.28
C PHE A 151 -40.18 29.11 -13.83
N ILE A 152 -41.37 29.68 -13.61
CA ILE A 152 -41.90 30.07 -12.27
C ILE A 152 -41.94 28.93 -11.23
N GLU A 153 -42.26 27.70 -11.63
CA GLU A 153 -42.38 26.58 -10.69
C GLU A 153 -41.01 26.09 -10.18
N GLN A 154 -39.97 26.14 -11.04
CA GLN A 154 -38.58 25.84 -10.68
C GLN A 154 -37.87 27.04 -10.02
N PHE A 155 -38.27 28.27 -10.37
CA PHE A 155 -37.81 29.50 -9.72
C PHE A 155 -38.17 29.55 -8.23
N ILE A 156 -39.30 28.93 -7.83
CA ILE A 156 -39.71 28.80 -6.42
C ILE A 156 -38.83 27.81 -5.64
N LYS A 157 -38.28 26.77 -6.30
CA LYS A 157 -37.29 25.86 -5.66
C LYS A 157 -35.90 26.49 -5.57
N GLY A 158 -35.44 27.19 -6.61
CA GLY A 158 -34.16 27.91 -6.64
C GLY A 158 -34.12 29.20 -5.79
N LEU A 159 -35.28 29.70 -5.32
CA LEU A 159 -35.39 30.87 -4.44
C LEU A 159 -34.79 30.66 -3.04
N PHE A 160 -34.45 29.42 -2.67
CA PHE A 160 -33.94 29.05 -1.34
C PHE A 160 -32.46 28.65 -1.31
N GLU A 161 -31.79 28.53 -2.46
CA GLU A 161 -30.35 28.24 -2.54
C GLU A 161 -29.55 29.55 -2.64
N SER A 162 -28.60 29.74 -1.73
CA SER A 162 -27.69 30.88 -1.73
C SER A 162 -26.71 30.80 -2.92
N ARG A 163 -26.05 31.92 -3.26
CA ARG A 163 -24.99 31.90 -4.27
C ARG A 163 -23.84 30.97 -3.84
N GLN A 164 -23.53 30.92 -2.54
CA GLN A 164 -22.59 29.96 -1.97
C GLN A 164 -23.00 28.53 -2.30
N ASP A 165 -24.23 28.11 -2.01
CA ASP A 165 -24.71 26.73 -2.29
C ASP A 165 -24.57 26.35 -3.77
N GLN A 166 -24.81 27.31 -4.68
CA GLN A 166 -24.66 27.11 -6.12
C GLN A 166 -23.18 26.95 -6.53
N VAL A 167 -22.28 27.70 -5.90
CA VAL A 167 -20.84 27.59 -6.14
C VAL A 167 -20.28 26.30 -5.56
N GLU A 168 -20.74 25.88 -4.38
CA GLU A 168 -20.39 24.58 -3.79
C GLU A 168 -20.73 23.45 -4.77
N GLU A 169 -21.93 23.47 -5.34
CA GLU A 169 -22.35 22.44 -6.28
C GLU A 169 -21.51 22.42 -7.56
N ALA A 170 -21.14 23.60 -8.08
CA ALA A 170 -20.23 23.70 -9.21
C ALA A 170 -18.83 23.20 -8.87
N LEU A 171 -18.29 23.54 -7.69
CA LEU A 171 -16.98 23.05 -7.26
C LEU A 171 -16.98 21.53 -7.11
N ARG A 172 -18.00 20.93 -6.48
CA ARG A 172 -18.14 19.46 -6.38
C ARG A 172 -18.14 18.79 -7.75
N ALA A 173 -18.87 19.35 -8.72
CA ALA A 173 -18.90 18.84 -10.08
C ALA A 173 -17.56 19.01 -10.81
N ILE A 174 -16.86 20.15 -10.64
CA ILE A 174 -15.55 20.43 -11.26
C ILE A 174 -14.47 19.47 -10.75
N VAL A 175 -14.45 19.19 -9.44
CA VAL A 175 -13.43 18.31 -8.85
C VAL A 175 -13.74 16.82 -9.05
N THR A 176 -14.93 16.47 -9.55
CA THR A 176 -15.31 15.08 -9.81
C THR A 176 -15.03 14.72 -11.27
N THR A 177 -14.15 13.74 -11.53
CA THR A 177 -13.88 13.31 -12.90
C THR A 177 -15.09 12.61 -13.53
N GLN A 178 -15.26 12.83 -14.83
CA GLN A 178 -16.28 12.18 -15.66
C GLN A 178 -15.64 11.28 -16.74
N LEU A 179 -14.31 11.10 -16.69
CA LEU A 179 -13.61 10.22 -17.60
C LEU A 179 -13.79 8.77 -17.15
N SER A 180 -14.01 7.89 -18.12
CA SER A 180 -13.90 6.46 -17.90
C SER A 180 -12.45 6.10 -17.57
N PRO A 181 -12.21 5.05 -16.76
CA PRO A 181 -10.86 4.56 -16.52
C PRO A 181 -10.15 4.21 -17.85
N PRO A 182 -8.82 4.36 -17.91
CA PRO A 182 -8.05 3.99 -19.09
C PRO A 182 -8.17 2.48 -19.42
N ASP A 183 -7.92 2.12 -20.69
CA ASP A 183 -8.13 0.78 -21.25
C ASP A 183 -7.45 -0.37 -20.46
N ASN A 184 -6.34 -0.07 -19.80
CA ASN A 184 -5.61 -1.02 -18.97
C ASN A 184 -6.27 -1.30 -17.61
N VAL A 185 -7.07 -0.36 -17.10
CA VAL A 185 -7.93 -0.55 -15.92
C VAL A 185 -9.20 -1.31 -16.33
N THR A 186 -9.73 -1.11 -17.54
CA THR A 186 -10.82 -1.93 -18.11
C THR A 186 -10.36 -3.33 -18.53
N ALA A 187 -9.08 -3.55 -18.85
CA ALA A 187 -8.53 -4.90 -19.06
C ALA A 187 -8.63 -5.80 -17.81
N PHE A 188 -8.70 -5.20 -16.61
CA PHE A 188 -8.98 -5.91 -15.36
C PHE A 188 -10.36 -6.59 -15.41
N GLN A 189 -11.37 -5.89 -15.92
CA GLN A 189 -12.73 -6.40 -16.09
C GLN A 189 -12.74 -7.61 -17.02
N ASP A 190 -12.08 -7.51 -18.17
CA ASP A 190 -12.00 -8.61 -19.13
C ASP A 190 -11.23 -9.82 -18.57
N ALA A 191 -10.20 -9.58 -17.77
CA ALA A 191 -9.41 -10.63 -17.13
C ALA A 191 -10.21 -11.40 -16.06
N VAL A 192 -10.97 -10.70 -15.22
CA VAL A 192 -11.85 -11.33 -14.21
C VAL A 192 -12.97 -12.09 -14.92
N ASN A 193 -13.65 -11.46 -15.89
CA ASN A 193 -14.71 -12.10 -16.67
C ASN A 193 -14.21 -13.37 -17.37
N GLY A 194 -13.05 -13.30 -18.04
CA GLY A 194 -12.48 -14.44 -18.76
C GLY A 194 -12.16 -15.63 -17.86
N ARG A 195 -11.73 -15.40 -16.61
CA ARG A 195 -11.47 -16.47 -15.62
C ARG A 195 -12.76 -17.07 -15.07
N VAL A 196 -13.76 -16.23 -14.79
CA VAL A 196 -15.09 -16.69 -14.36
C VAL A 196 -15.76 -17.52 -15.46
N GLU A 197 -15.67 -17.09 -16.72
CA GLU A 197 -16.16 -17.85 -17.89
C GLU A 197 -15.46 -19.21 -18.06
N GLN A 198 -14.21 -19.33 -17.60
CA GLN A 198 -13.45 -20.59 -17.57
C GLN A 198 -13.79 -21.50 -16.38
N GLY A 199 -14.75 -21.10 -15.54
CA GLY A 199 -15.26 -21.88 -14.42
C GLY A 199 -14.56 -21.60 -13.08
N GLN A 200 -13.74 -20.56 -12.98
CA GLN A 200 -13.13 -20.11 -11.72
C GLN A 200 -14.17 -19.33 -10.88
N HIS A 201 -14.11 -19.45 -9.55
CA HIS A 201 -14.98 -18.65 -8.68
C HIS A 201 -14.63 -17.16 -8.77
N LEU A 202 -15.64 -16.28 -8.65
CA LEU A 202 -15.44 -14.84 -8.81
C LEU A 202 -14.38 -14.28 -7.86
N ILE A 203 -14.38 -14.72 -6.59
CA ILE A 203 -13.42 -14.25 -5.58
C ILE A 203 -12.01 -14.69 -5.98
N ASP A 204 -11.79 -15.99 -6.26
CA ASP A 204 -10.49 -16.50 -6.69
C ASP A 204 -9.99 -15.85 -7.98
N ALA A 205 -10.89 -15.64 -8.95
CA ALA A 205 -10.57 -14.98 -10.21
C ALA A 205 -10.15 -13.52 -9.96
N THR A 206 -10.89 -12.81 -9.11
CA THR A 206 -10.63 -11.41 -8.75
C THR A 206 -9.33 -11.30 -7.96
N ASP A 207 -9.11 -12.14 -6.96
CA ASP A 207 -7.88 -12.17 -6.15
C ASP A 207 -6.64 -12.46 -7.01
N GLU A 208 -6.73 -13.43 -7.93
CA GLU A 208 -5.63 -13.72 -8.83
C GLU A 208 -5.37 -12.57 -9.82
N VAL A 209 -6.41 -11.83 -10.26
CA VAL A 209 -6.21 -10.66 -11.14
C VAL A 209 -5.63 -9.50 -10.32
N LEU A 210 -6.10 -9.29 -9.09
CA LEU A 210 -5.61 -8.25 -8.17
C LEU A 210 -4.14 -8.49 -7.78
N GLU A 211 -3.75 -9.72 -7.48
CA GLU A 211 -2.35 -10.06 -7.22
C GLU A 211 -1.47 -9.80 -8.45
N ALA A 212 -1.94 -10.12 -9.66
CA ALA A 212 -1.22 -9.77 -10.89
C ALA A 212 -1.13 -8.24 -11.11
N ALA A 213 -2.23 -7.52 -10.87
CA ALA A 213 -2.34 -6.08 -11.03
C ALA A 213 -1.46 -5.30 -10.04
N ARG A 214 -1.20 -5.85 -8.84
CA ARG A 214 -0.26 -5.30 -7.85
C ARG A 214 1.16 -5.12 -8.43
N PHE A 215 1.57 -6.00 -9.32
CA PHE A 215 2.88 -5.94 -9.98
C PHE A 215 2.86 -5.17 -11.32
N SER A 216 1.73 -4.55 -11.68
CA SER A 216 1.63 -3.73 -12.89
C SER A 216 2.58 -2.55 -12.83
N ASN A 217 3.20 -2.20 -13.95
CA ASN A 217 4.00 -0.97 -14.07
C ASN A 217 3.13 0.29 -14.12
N ASP A 218 1.82 0.15 -14.33
CA ASP A 218 0.87 1.27 -14.37
C ASP A 218 0.35 1.63 -12.97
N ARG A 219 0.50 2.90 -12.57
CA ARG A 219 0.07 3.41 -11.27
C ARG A 219 -1.45 3.32 -11.07
N ASN A 220 -2.24 3.62 -12.09
CA ASN A 220 -3.70 3.59 -12.01
C ASN A 220 -4.20 2.17 -11.76
N VAL A 221 -3.56 1.18 -12.41
CA VAL A 221 -3.85 -0.25 -12.18
C VAL A 221 -3.48 -0.67 -10.76
N ARG A 222 -2.33 -0.24 -10.24
CA ARG A 222 -1.92 -0.55 -8.85
C ARG A 222 -2.84 0.09 -7.81
N GLN A 223 -3.20 1.37 -7.98
CA GLN A 223 -4.10 2.08 -7.08
C GLN A 223 -5.52 1.52 -7.12
N ALA A 224 -6.04 1.22 -8.32
CA ALA A 224 -7.30 0.53 -8.47
C ALA A 224 -7.26 -0.83 -7.76
N ALA A 225 -6.22 -1.64 -7.98
CA ALA A 225 -6.07 -2.93 -7.32
C ALA A 225 -6.03 -2.84 -5.78
N ALA A 226 -5.34 -1.83 -5.24
CA ALA A 226 -5.30 -1.59 -3.78
C ALA A 226 -6.69 -1.25 -3.21
N SER A 227 -7.40 -0.29 -3.83
CA SER A 227 -8.75 0.10 -3.41
C SER A 227 -9.78 -1.02 -3.58
N LEU A 228 -9.62 -1.83 -4.63
CA LEU A 228 -10.48 -2.98 -4.90
C LEU A 228 -10.28 -4.08 -3.87
N ARG A 229 -9.03 -4.48 -3.57
CA ARG A 229 -8.73 -5.49 -2.55
C ARG A 229 -9.39 -5.13 -1.22
N GLU A 230 -9.22 -3.88 -0.81
CA GLU A 230 -9.80 -3.35 0.42
C GLU A 230 -11.34 -3.34 0.44
N THR A 231 -11.99 -3.19 -0.72
CA THR A 231 -13.45 -3.28 -0.85
C THR A 231 -13.94 -4.73 -0.93
N PHE A 232 -13.14 -5.62 -1.51
CA PHE A 232 -13.48 -7.04 -1.70
C PHE A 232 -13.19 -7.92 -0.48
N ASP A 233 -12.39 -7.46 0.47
CA ASP A 233 -12.16 -8.15 1.75
C ASP A 233 -13.47 -8.49 2.50
N SER A 234 -14.58 -7.77 2.23
CA SER A 234 -15.90 -8.00 2.84
C SER A 234 -16.81 -8.95 2.07
N TRP A 235 -16.34 -9.56 0.98
CA TRP A 235 -17.09 -10.47 0.12
C TRP A 235 -16.74 -11.92 0.51
N THR A 236 -17.74 -12.76 0.75
CA THR A 236 -17.57 -14.14 1.23
C THR A 236 -18.13 -15.17 0.24
N ALA A 237 -17.61 -16.40 0.31
CA ALA A 237 -17.75 -17.43 -0.72
C ALA A 237 -19.22 -17.79 -1.12
N ILE A 238 -19.36 -18.08 -2.42
CA ILE A 238 -20.59 -18.36 -3.20
C ILE A 238 -21.05 -19.81 -3.08
N SER A 239 -22.37 -20.01 -2.99
CA SER A 239 -23.03 -21.25 -3.43
C SER A 239 -23.64 -21.03 -4.83
N GLY A 240 -23.11 -21.67 -5.88
CA GLY A 240 -23.73 -21.63 -7.21
C GLY A 240 -23.72 -20.27 -7.91
N ALA A 241 -24.88 -19.59 -7.98
CA ALA A 241 -25.15 -18.41 -8.82
C ALA A 241 -25.12 -17.06 -8.06
N ASP A 242 -24.92 -17.07 -6.74
CA ASP A 242 -25.08 -15.90 -5.87
C ASP A 242 -23.87 -15.72 -4.92
N VAL A 243 -23.43 -14.47 -4.74
CA VAL A 243 -22.32 -14.02 -3.90
C VAL A 243 -22.82 -13.46 -2.58
N GLU A 244 -22.25 -13.90 -1.47
CA GLU A 244 -22.60 -13.33 -0.16
C GLU A 244 -21.70 -12.11 0.14
N ILE A 245 -22.31 -10.95 0.37
CA ILE A 245 -21.59 -9.72 0.73
C ILE A 245 -22.25 -9.13 1.98
N LEU A 246 -21.50 -8.99 3.07
CA LEU A 246 -22.02 -8.48 4.36
C LEU A 246 -23.31 -9.20 4.85
N GLY A 247 -23.42 -10.51 4.62
CA GLY A 247 -24.62 -11.28 5.02
C GLY A 247 -25.80 -11.18 4.05
N ARG A 248 -25.57 -10.75 2.79
CA ARG A 248 -26.58 -10.62 1.74
C ARG A 248 -26.22 -11.42 0.50
N GLU A 249 -27.17 -12.18 -0.03
CA GLU A 249 -27.05 -12.81 -1.35
C GLU A 249 -27.19 -11.77 -2.47
N VAL A 250 -26.22 -11.75 -3.36
CA VAL A 250 -26.12 -10.89 -4.54
C VAL A 250 -25.88 -11.78 -5.75
N GLU A 251 -26.78 -11.75 -6.73
CA GLU A 251 -26.63 -12.52 -7.97
C GLU A 251 -25.28 -12.21 -8.66
N LEU A 252 -24.61 -13.25 -9.19
CA LEU A 252 -23.23 -13.18 -9.67
C LEU A 252 -22.97 -12.04 -10.68
N LEU A 253 -23.87 -11.84 -11.65
CA LEU A 253 -23.69 -10.78 -12.64
C LEU A 253 -23.92 -9.38 -12.05
N ASN A 254 -24.82 -9.23 -11.06
CA ASN A 254 -24.91 -7.99 -10.29
C ASN A 254 -23.65 -7.71 -9.49
N ALA A 255 -23.05 -8.75 -8.91
CA ALA A 255 -21.77 -8.66 -8.20
C ALA A 255 -20.65 -8.20 -9.15
N LEU A 256 -20.59 -8.73 -10.37
CA LEU A 256 -19.67 -8.26 -11.40
C LEU A 256 -19.91 -6.79 -11.77
N ASP A 257 -21.16 -6.35 -11.92
CA ASP A 257 -21.46 -4.94 -12.19
C ASP A 257 -21.06 -4.01 -11.02
N LEU A 258 -21.19 -4.47 -9.78
CA LEU A 258 -20.71 -3.75 -8.60
C LEU A 258 -19.18 -3.68 -8.53
N VAL A 259 -18.48 -4.72 -9.00
CA VAL A 259 -17.03 -4.68 -9.18
C VAL A 259 -16.66 -3.55 -10.14
N PHE A 260 -17.35 -3.43 -11.28
CA PHE A 260 -17.08 -2.35 -12.24
C PHE A 260 -17.35 -0.96 -11.67
N LEU A 261 -18.46 -0.79 -10.93
CA LEU A 261 -18.74 0.49 -10.25
C LEU A 261 -17.66 0.83 -9.21
N THR A 262 -17.12 -0.17 -8.52
CA THR A 262 -16.03 0.02 -7.54
C THR A 262 -14.72 0.46 -8.21
N ILE A 263 -14.39 -0.13 -9.37
CA ILE A 263 -13.21 0.27 -10.18
C ILE A 263 -13.35 1.74 -10.60
N ASN A 264 -14.52 2.11 -11.10
CA ASN A 264 -14.81 3.49 -11.50
C ASN A 264 -14.76 4.46 -10.31
N LEU A 265 -15.23 4.04 -9.14
CA LEU A 265 -15.16 4.83 -7.92
C LEU A 265 -13.71 5.05 -7.47
N ALA A 266 -12.87 4.02 -7.51
CA ALA A 266 -11.45 4.12 -7.19
C ALA A 266 -10.71 5.07 -8.15
N HIS A 267 -11.03 4.99 -9.45
CA HIS A 267 -10.52 5.93 -10.44
C HIS A 267 -10.97 7.38 -10.14
N THR A 268 -12.25 7.56 -9.84
CA THR A 268 -12.84 8.87 -9.54
C THR A 268 -12.22 9.49 -8.30
N ASP A 269 -12.00 8.69 -7.25
CA ASP A 269 -11.40 9.14 -6.00
C ASP A 269 -9.95 9.60 -6.21
N SER A 270 -9.12 8.82 -6.91
CA SER A 270 -7.71 9.17 -7.13
C SER A 270 -7.54 10.54 -7.80
N TYR A 271 -8.28 10.77 -8.89
CA TYR A 271 -8.24 12.05 -9.61
C TYR A 271 -8.87 13.19 -8.81
N GLN A 272 -9.92 12.89 -8.02
CA GLN A 272 -10.56 13.91 -7.21
C GLN A 272 -9.64 14.40 -6.08
N GLN A 273 -8.88 13.53 -5.42
CA GLN A 273 -7.96 13.96 -4.34
C GLN A 273 -6.96 14.99 -4.87
N GLU A 274 -6.41 14.75 -6.05
CA GLU A 274 -5.49 15.68 -6.70
C GLU A 274 -6.18 17.00 -7.06
N ARG A 275 -7.40 16.95 -7.63
CA ARG A 275 -8.19 18.16 -7.95
C ARG A 275 -8.57 18.98 -6.72
N ILE A 276 -8.83 18.30 -5.59
CA ILE A 276 -9.09 18.93 -4.29
C ILE A 276 -7.83 19.64 -3.79
N GLN A 277 -6.66 19.00 -3.90
CA GLN A 277 -5.39 19.63 -3.56
C GLN A 277 -5.14 20.88 -4.42
N TRP A 278 -5.37 20.80 -5.73
CA TRP A 278 -5.23 21.96 -6.62
C TRP A 278 -6.16 23.11 -6.22
N LEU A 279 -7.41 22.79 -5.84
CA LEU A 279 -8.39 23.78 -5.40
C LEU A 279 -7.96 24.45 -4.09
N ASP A 280 -7.48 23.68 -3.11
CA ASP A 280 -6.96 24.21 -1.84
C ASP A 280 -5.78 25.16 -2.07
N GLU A 281 -4.81 24.73 -2.88
CA GLU A 281 -3.65 25.57 -3.22
C GLU A 281 -4.04 26.86 -3.96
N TYR A 282 -5.08 26.82 -4.79
CA TYR A 282 -5.59 28.00 -5.49
C TYR A 282 -6.28 29.00 -4.56
N ALA A 283 -7.02 28.51 -3.55
CA ALA A 283 -7.77 29.37 -2.63
C ALA A 283 -6.89 30.42 -1.94
N GLY A 284 -5.61 30.10 -1.71
CA GLY A 284 -4.61 31.00 -1.13
C GLY A 284 -3.82 31.88 -2.12
N PHE A 285 -4.04 31.79 -3.43
CA PHE A 285 -3.15 32.38 -4.44
C PHE A 285 -3.65 33.70 -5.06
N GLY A 286 -4.93 33.78 -5.42
CA GLY A 286 -5.44 34.81 -6.33
C GLY A 286 -5.36 36.26 -5.78
N ALA A 287 -5.09 37.22 -6.67
CA ALA A 287 -5.18 38.65 -6.37
C ALA A 287 -6.08 39.38 -7.38
N GLY A 288 -6.80 40.40 -6.93
CA GLY A 288 -7.69 41.18 -7.81
C GLY A 288 -8.77 40.30 -8.44
N THR A 289 -8.84 40.25 -9.77
CA THR A 289 -9.84 39.45 -10.53
C THR A 289 -9.53 37.95 -10.59
N ALA A 290 -8.36 37.53 -10.08
CA ALA A 290 -8.00 36.13 -9.91
C ALA A 290 -8.32 35.59 -8.50
N ALA A 291 -8.67 36.46 -7.55
CA ALA A 291 -9.04 36.06 -6.20
C ALA A 291 -10.49 35.55 -6.16
N PHE A 292 -10.72 34.52 -5.33
CA PHE A 292 -12.08 34.14 -4.97
C PHE A 292 -12.77 35.25 -4.18
N ASP A 293 -14.05 35.47 -4.46
CA ASP A 293 -14.90 36.28 -3.61
C ASP A 293 -15.38 35.52 -2.35
N GLU A 294 -16.12 36.21 -1.48
CA GLU A 294 -16.53 35.68 -0.18
C GLU A 294 -17.36 34.38 -0.30
N ASP A 295 -18.32 34.32 -1.23
CA ASP A 295 -19.13 33.11 -1.41
C ASP A 295 -18.29 31.96 -1.99
N GLN A 296 -17.35 32.28 -2.90
CA GLN A 296 -16.46 31.29 -3.51
C GLN A 296 -15.47 30.71 -2.50
N LEU A 297 -14.93 31.53 -1.59
CA LEU A 297 -14.07 31.07 -0.51
C LEU A 297 -14.82 30.16 0.45
N GLN A 298 -16.01 30.57 0.91
CA GLN A 298 -16.82 29.76 1.81
C GLN A 298 -17.23 28.43 1.15
N ALA A 299 -17.63 28.47 -0.13
CA ALA A 299 -17.94 27.28 -0.88
C ALA A 299 -16.72 26.34 -1.01
N THR A 300 -15.54 26.91 -1.23
CA THR A 300 -14.28 26.14 -1.29
C THR A 300 -13.99 25.50 0.06
N GLU A 301 -14.06 26.24 1.16
CA GLU A 301 -13.88 25.71 2.52
C GLU A 301 -14.85 24.54 2.81
N THR A 302 -16.13 24.66 2.43
CA THR A 302 -17.10 23.56 2.56
C THR A 302 -16.67 22.34 1.76
N VAL A 303 -16.29 22.52 0.49
CA VAL A 303 -15.90 21.42 -0.42
C VAL A 303 -14.60 20.74 0.06
N LEU A 304 -13.64 21.49 0.58
CA LEU A 304 -12.42 20.94 1.17
C LEU A 304 -12.71 20.14 2.45
N ALA A 305 -13.55 20.68 3.35
CA ALA A 305 -13.96 19.96 4.56
C ALA A 305 -14.76 18.69 4.24
N GLU A 306 -15.59 18.72 3.19
CA GLU A 306 -16.26 17.52 2.68
C GLU A 306 -15.26 16.49 2.16
N ALA A 307 -14.21 16.92 1.45
CA ALA A 307 -13.18 16.02 0.92
C ALA A 307 -12.44 15.29 2.04
N ASP A 308 -12.05 16.01 3.09
CA ASP A 308 -11.43 15.45 4.30
C ASP A 308 -12.35 14.43 4.97
N SER A 309 -13.64 14.75 5.11
CA SER A 309 -14.63 13.84 5.68
C SER A 309 -14.89 12.61 4.81
N SER A 310 -14.84 12.79 3.49
CA SER A 310 -15.12 11.75 2.49
C SER A 310 -13.94 10.80 2.30
N ALA A 311 -12.71 11.23 2.61
CA ALA A 311 -11.52 10.37 2.58
C ALA A 311 -11.65 9.18 3.55
N ALA A 312 -12.28 9.37 4.70
CA ALA A 312 -12.56 8.29 5.66
C ALA A 312 -13.71 7.36 5.21
N GLN A 313 -14.57 7.82 4.29
CA GLN A 313 -15.83 7.18 3.89
C GLN A 313 -15.72 6.39 2.57
N ARG A 314 -14.54 6.35 1.95
CA ARG A 314 -14.30 5.79 0.60
C ARG A 314 -14.79 4.35 0.40
N LYS A 315 -14.74 3.53 1.45
CA LYS A 315 -15.16 2.11 1.42
C LYS A 315 -16.66 1.92 1.63
N GLU A 316 -17.29 2.83 2.38
CA GLU A 316 -18.68 2.64 2.80
C GLU A 316 -19.67 2.89 1.66
N ILE A 317 -19.30 3.57 0.57
CA ILE A 317 -20.25 3.91 -0.50
C ILE A 317 -20.88 2.67 -1.16
N ILE A 318 -20.07 1.65 -1.47
CA ILE A 318 -20.56 0.37 -2.03
C ILE A 318 -21.16 -0.51 -0.92
N LEU A 319 -20.55 -0.51 0.27
CA LEU A 319 -21.00 -1.34 1.38
C LEU A 319 -22.34 -0.88 1.96
N ASP A 320 -22.57 0.44 2.10
CA ASP A 320 -23.84 1.04 2.51
C ASP A 320 -24.95 0.78 1.48
N PHE A 321 -24.61 0.79 0.18
CA PHE A 321 -25.55 0.41 -0.87
C PHE A 321 -26.04 -1.03 -0.70
N ILE A 322 -25.13 -1.96 -0.41
CA ILE A 322 -25.46 -3.38 -0.18
C ILE A 322 -26.17 -3.58 1.17
N ARG A 323 -25.78 -2.82 2.20
CA ARG A 323 -26.31 -2.90 3.57
C ARG A 323 -27.76 -2.40 3.66
N ASP A 324 -28.12 -1.37 2.90
CA ASP A 324 -29.46 -0.78 2.93
C ASP A 324 -30.46 -1.63 2.11
N GLN A 325 -31.33 -2.35 2.82
CA GLN A 325 -32.10 -3.54 2.39
C GLN A 325 -33.17 -3.31 1.30
N SER A 326 -33.10 -2.26 0.50
CA SER A 326 -34.19 -1.85 -0.39
C SER A 326 -34.17 -2.47 -1.79
N VAL A 327 -33.09 -3.17 -2.17
CA VAL A 327 -32.94 -3.79 -3.49
C VAL A 327 -32.70 -5.29 -3.32
N ASP A 328 -33.56 -6.11 -3.91
CA ASP A 328 -33.34 -7.55 -4.02
C ASP A 328 -32.26 -7.81 -5.07
N LEU A 329 -31.00 -7.72 -4.64
CA LEU A 329 -29.84 -8.03 -5.46
C LEU A 329 -29.71 -9.54 -5.73
N GLY A 330 -30.52 -10.40 -5.09
CA GLY A 330 -30.59 -11.84 -5.34
C GLY A 330 -31.24 -12.21 -6.69
N SER A 331 -31.57 -11.22 -7.52
CA SER A 331 -31.99 -11.43 -8.91
C SER A 331 -31.27 -10.49 -9.84
N ARG A 332 -30.93 -10.94 -11.06
CA ARG A 332 -30.24 -10.12 -12.07
C ARG A 332 -31.03 -8.84 -12.36
N ILE A 333 -30.37 -7.69 -12.20
CA ILE A 333 -30.85 -6.38 -12.62
C ILE A 333 -30.04 -5.94 -13.83
N ALA A 334 -30.65 -5.17 -14.75
CA ALA A 334 -29.89 -4.57 -15.83
C ALA A 334 -28.85 -3.58 -15.25
N THR A 335 -27.62 -3.60 -15.75
CA THR A 335 -26.51 -2.73 -15.30
C THR A 335 -26.92 -1.25 -15.26
N GLU A 336 -27.75 -0.83 -16.22
CA GLU A 336 -28.27 0.53 -16.27
C GLU A 336 -29.16 0.87 -15.07
N GLU A 337 -30.06 -0.05 -14.72
CA GLU A 337 -30.97 0.12 -13.60
C GLU A 337 -30.24 -0.01 -12.26
N LEU A 338 -29.27 -0.92 -12.15
CA LEU A 338 -28.41 -1.06 -10.97
C LEU A 338 -27.64 0.25 -10.69
N SER A 339 -27.04 0.84 -11.73
CA SER A 339 -26.29 2.10 -11.62
C SER A 339 -27.18 3.26 -11.17
N ARG A 340 -28.41 3.38 -11.69
CA ARG A 340 -29.37 4.40 -11.25
C ARG A 340 -29.79 4.23 -9.80
N ILE A 341 -30.11 2.99 -9.40
CA ILE A 341 -30.52 2.70 -8.02
C ILE A 341 -29.37 2.99 -7.06
N TRP A 342 -28.13 2.64 -7.43
CA TRP A 342 -26.93 2.95 -6.67
C TRP A 342 -26.76 4.45 -6.43
N VAL A 343 -26.76 5.27 -7.49
CA VAL A 343 -26.60 6.73 -7.35
C VAL A 343 -27.69 7.32 -6.46
N LYS A 344 -28.94 6.94 -6.71
CA LYS A 344 -30.06 7.41 -5.90
C LYS A 344 -29.84 7.11 -4.41
N LYS A 345 -29.34 5.91 -4.10
CA LYS A 345 -29.07 5.48 -2.72
C LYS A 345 -27.89 6.21 -2.09
N SER A 346 -26.79 6.38 -2.83
CA SER A 346 -25.65 7.17 -2.38
C SER A 346 -26.07 8.60 -2.09
N TRP A 347 -26.96 9.18 -2.90
CA TRP A 347 -27.50 10.52 -2.65
C TRP A 347 -28.44 10.59 -1.44
N GLU A 348 -29.31 9.60 -1.24
CA GLU A 348 -30.12 9.50 -0.01
C GLU A 348 -29.26 9.45 1.26
N THR A 349 -28.10 8.80 1.17
CA THR A 349 -27.20 8.55 2.30
C THR A 349 -26.28 9.74 2.57
N TYR A 350 -25.66 10.29 1.52
CA TYR A 350 -24.61 11.30 1.64
C TYR A 350 -25.06 12.72 1.24
N GLY A 351 -26.25 12.86 0.67
CA GLY A 351 -26.76 14.13 0.16
C GLY A 351 -25.90 14.69 -0.97
N LYS A 352 -25.89 16.03 -1.13
CA LYS A 352 -25.12 16.72 -2.16
C LYS A 352 -23.60 16.73 -1.97
N ARG A 353 -23.06 15.97 -1.01
CA ARG A 353 -21.63 15.97 -0.68
C ARG A 353 -20.79 15.37 -1.80
N ILE A 354 -19.48 15.61 -1.73
CA ILE A 354 -18.48 14.97 -2.61
C ILE A 354 -18.71 13.46 -2.81
N ALA A 355 -19.00 12.69 -1.75
CA ALA A 355 -19.25 11.25 -1.85
C ALA A 355 -20.43 10.90 -2.79
N GLY A 356 -21.49 11.72 -2.78
CA GLY A 356 -22.63 11.57 -3.68
C GLY A 356 -22.27 11.87 -5.14
N HIS A 357 -21.49 12.94 -5.37
CA HIS A 357 -20.97 13.28 -6.70
C HIS A 357 -20.06 12.19 -7.27
N ARG A 358 -19.19 11.57 -6.44
CA ARG A 358 -18.34 10.45 -6.86
C ARG A 358 -19.15 9.25 -7.34
N ALA A 359 -20.15 8.85 -6.57
CA ALA A 359 -21.01 7.73 -6.95
C ALA A 359 -21.70 8.01 -8.29
N ALA A 360 -22.22 9.23 -8.46
CA ALA A 360 -22.84 9.64 -9.71
C ALA A 360 -21.86 9.72 -10.89
N GLY A 361 -20.62 10.18 -10.68
CA GLY A 361 -19.56 10.19 -11.71
C GLY A 361 -19.16 8.78 -12.13
N ALA A 362 -18.93 7.89 -11.17
CA ALA A 362 -18.61 6.48 -11.42
C ALA A 362 -19.75 5.76 -12.18
N ALA A 363 -21.02 6.06 -11.85
CA ALA A 363 -22.16 5.51 -12.55
C ALA A 363 -22.32 6.08 -13.97
N SER A 364 -22.07 7.38 -14.16
CA SER A 364 -22.11 8.03 -15.48
C SER A 364 -21.12 7.38 -16.45
N ALA A 365 -19.93 6.98 -15.98
CA ALA A 365 -18.94 6.26 -16.78
C ALA A 365 -19.42 4.88 -17.28
N VAL A 366 -20.29 4.20 -16.53
CA VAL A 366 -20.92 2.93 -16.93
C VAL A 366 -22.11 3.15 -17.87
N LEU A 367 -22.85 4.23 -17.63
CA LEU A 367 -24.10 4.54 -18.32
C LEU A 367 -23.83 5.33 -19.60
N LEU A 368 -23.60 4.62 -20.71
CA LEU A 368 -23.47 5.22 -22.04
C LEU A 368 -24.67 6.14 -22.35
N GLY A 369 -24.44 7.45 -22.30
CA GLY A 369 -25.44 8.48 -22.60
C GLY A 369 -26.14 9.13 -21.40
N PHE A 370 -25.87 8.72 -20.14
CA PHE A 370 -26.33 9.45 -18.96
C PHE A 370 -25.23 10.33 -18.40
N THR A 371 -25.58 11.56 -18.03
CA THR A 371 -24.67 12.48 -17.36
C THR A 371 -24.82 12.48 -15.85
N LEU A 372 -23.79 13.00 -15.19
CA LEU A 372 -23.86 13.38 -13.79
C LEU A 372 -25.10 14.22 -13.48
N GLY A 373 -25.40 15.27 -14.26
CA GLY A 373 -26.57 16.12 -14.04
C GLY A 373 -27.89 15.34 -14.10
N ASN A 374 -28.04 14.45 -15.07
CA ASN A 374 -29.22 13.59 -15.22
C ASN A 374 -29.38 12.62 -14.03
N LEU A 375 -28.28 12.11 -13.50
CA LEU A 375 -28.25 11.18 -12.37
C LEU A 375 -28.48 11.88 -11.03
N LEU A 376 -27.95 13.10 -10.84
CA LEU A 376 -27.98 13.84 -9.58
C LEU A 376 -29.33 14.52 -9.33
N TYR A 377 -29.88 15.19 -10.35
CA TYR A 377 -31.05 16.05 -10.18
C TYR A 377 -32.34 15.43 -10.74
N GLY A 378 -32.24 14.24 -11.34
CA GLY A 378 -33.32 13.63 -12.12
C GLY A 378 -33.50 14.35 -13.47
N LEU A 379 -34.18 13.69 -14.41
CA LEU A 379 -34.28 14.11 -15.81
C LEU A 379 -34.98 15.47 -16.06
N ASP A 380 -35.46 16.17 -15.02
CA ASP A 380 -36.37 17.33 -15.13
C ASP A 380 -35.89 18.64 -14.46
N ASP A 381 -34.76 18.68 -13.73
CA ASP A 381 -34.33 19.93 -13.03
C ASP A 381 -33.46 20.85 -13.89
N LEU A 382 -34.12 21.44 -14.88
CA LEU A 382 -33.58 22.45 -15.80
C LEU A 382 -32.83 23.59 -15.09
N HIS A 383 -33.33 24.05 -13.94
CA HIS A 383 -32.76 25.21 -13.25
C HIS A 383 -31.40 24.89 -12.63
N SER A 384 -31.27 23.72 -12.00
CA SER A 384 -30.02 23.30 -11.35
C SER A 384 -28.87 23.16 -12.34
N ASN A 385 -29.10 22.48 -13.47
CA ASN A 385 -28.09 22.28 -14.51
C ASN A 385 -27.55 23.60 -15.08
N PHE A 386 -28.43 24.54 -15.46
CA PHE A 386 -27.96 25.84 -15.97
C PHE A 386 -27.28 26.71 -14.89
N ARG A 387 -27.64 26.56 -13.62
CA ARG A 387 -26.95 27.26 -12.52
C ARG A 387 -25.53 26.72 -12.31
N VAL A 388 -25.35 25.39 -12.31
CA VAL A 388 -24.02 24.77 -12.25
C VAL A 388 -23.17 25.22 -13.44
N ALA A 389 -23.74 25.29 -14.65
CA ALA A 389 -23.04 25.81 -15.82
C ALA A 389 -22.61 27.28 -15.66
N GLU A 390 -23.50 28.14 -15.14
CA GLU A 390 -23.19 29.55 -14.90
C GLU A 390 -22.08 29.73 -13.85
N ARG A 391 -22.17 29.01 -12.72
CA ARG A 391 -21.17 29.08 -11.65
C ARG A 391 -19.83 28.48 -12.08
N SER A 392 -19.84 27.39 -12.86
CA SER A 392 -18.62 26.80 -13.42
C SER A 392 -17.91 27.76 -14.37
N ASN A 393 -18.65 28.47 -15.23
CA ASN A 393 -18.03 29.48 -16.10
C ASN A 393 -17.49 30.68 -15.31
N GLU A 394 -18.15 31.06 -14.21
CA GLU A 394 -17.64 32.10 -13.32
C GLU A 394 -16.31 31.69 -12.66
N LEU A 395 -16.21 30.47 -12.14
CA LEU A 395 -14.96 29.92 -11.61
C LEU A 395 -13.87 29.81 -12.68
N ARG A 396 -14.23 29.38 -13.90
CA ARG A 396 -13.33 29.36 -15.06
C ARG A 396 -12.72 30.73 -15.33
N GLU A 397 -13.50 31.81 -15.29
CA GLU A 397 -12.99 33.19 -15.46
C GLU A 397 -11.99 33.56 -14.37
N VAL A 398 -12.24 33.14 -13.11
CA VAL A 398 -11.30 33.37 -12.00
C VAL A 398 -9.99 32.62 -12.24
N PHE A 399 -10.05 31.32 -12.54
CA PHE A 399 -8.86 30.50 -12.84
C PHE A 399 -8.10 31.02 -14.07
N HIS A 400 -8.81 31.43 -15.12
CA HIS A 400 -8.23 32.05 -16.31
C HIS A 400 -7.40 33.29 -15.93
N ASN A 401 -7.96 34.19 -15.12
CA ASN A 401 -7.24 35.36 -14.65
C ASN A 401 -6.00 34.97 -13.81
N GLY A 402 -6.11 33.93 -12.98
CA GLY A 402 -4.99 33.36 -12.23
C GLY A 402 -3.88 32.83 -13.14
N ARG A 403 -4.24 32.12 -14.21
CA ARG A 403 -3.28 31.60 -15.20
C ARG A 403 -2.57 32.73 -15.94
N ILE A 404 -3.33 33.74 -16.40
CA ILE A 404 -2.75 34.93 -17.06
C ILE A 404 -1.80 35.65 -16.10
N GLN A 405 -2.14 35.75 -14.81
CA GLN A 405 -1.25 36.32 -13.80
C GLN A 405 0.04 35.51 -13.63
N LEU A 406 -0.03 34.17 -13.60
CA LEU A 406 1.15 33.29 -13.55
C LEU A 406 2.03 33.44 -14.81
N GLN A 407 1.42 33.48 -16.00
CA GLN A 407 2.13 33.70 -17.27
C GLN A 407 2.81 35.09 -17.31
N ALA A 408 2.15 36.13 -16.79
CA ALA A 408 2.74 37.45 -16.66
C ALA A 408 3.90 37.47 -15.65
N ASN A 409 3.81 36.71 -14.55
CA ASN A 409 4.91 36.56 -13.59
C ASN A 409 6.11 35.85 -14.23
N ALA A 410 5.87 34.77 -14.99
CA ALA A 410 6.90 34.02 -15.70
C ALA A 410 7.59 34.87 -16.78
N ALA A 411 6.82 35.64 -17.56
CA ALA A 411 7.36 36.53 -18.60
C ALA A 411 8.28 37.65 -18.06
N ASN A 412 8.17 37.98 -16.77
CA ASN A 412 8.99 38.97 -16.10
C ASN A 412 10.23 38.38 -15.39
N GLN A 413 10.38 37.05 -15.38
CA GLN A 413 11.56 36.37 -14.83
C GLN A 413 12.60 36.14 -15.94
N SER A 414 13.87 36.41 -15.64
CA SER A 414 14.99 36.16 -16.54
C SER A 414 15.93 35.14 -15.90
N ASP A 415 15.46 33.91 -15.76
CA ASP A 415 16.16 32.88 -15.02
C ASP A 415 16.89 31.89 -15.96
N ILE A 416 18.03 31.39 -15.47
CA ILE A 416 18.88 30.40 -16.14
C ILE A 416 18.24 28.99 -16.03
N SER A 417 17.30 28.82 -15.09
CA SER A 417 16.47 27.64 -14.84
C SER A 417 14.98 28.02 -14.84
N TYR A 418 14.11 27.05 -15.03
CA TYR A 418 12.68 27.22 -14.79
C TYR A 418 12.38 27.27 -13.29
N ASN A 419 11.47 28.15 -12.88
CA ASN A 419 10.90 28.10 -11.54
C ASN A 419 9.83 27.00 -11.49
N GLY A 420 10.19 25.86 -10.92
CA GLY A 420 9.32 24.70 -10.79
C GLY A 420 8.10 24.97 -9.92
N ASN A 421 8.22 25.80 -8.87
CA ASN A 421 7.07 26.13 -8.02
C ASN A 421 6.02 26.94 -8.80
N LEU A 422 6.48 27.85 -9.67
CA LEU A 422 5.60 28.60 -10.56
C LEU A 422 4.99 27.70 -11.64
N ALA A 423 5.77 26.76 -12.18
CA ALA A 423 5.32 25.79 -13.17
C ALA A 423 4.28 24.79 -12.62
N ALA A 424 4.52 24.23 -11.43
CA ALA A 424 3.57 23.38 -10.73
C ALA A 424 2.27 24.14 -10.47
N ARG A 425 2.35 25.40 -10.00
CA ARG A 425 1.16 26.23 -9.84
C ARG A 425 0.45 26.53 -11.16
N TYR A 426 1.19 26.77 -12.24
CA TYR A 426 0.61 26.95 -13.58
C TYR A 426 -0.16 25.71 -14.04
N GLN A 427 0.40 24.52 -13.82
CA GLN A 427 -0.27 23.24 -14.11
C GLN A 427 -1.60 23.16 -13.37
N GLN A 428 -1.61 23.39 -12.05
CA GLN A 428 -2.81 23.34 -11.21
C GLN A 428 -3.90 24.29 -11.71
N VAL A 429 -3.55 25.55 -11.96
CA VAL A 429 -4.51 26.56 -12.42
C VAL A 429 -5.02 26.26 -13.83
N TYR A 430 -4.15 25.79 -14.73
CA TYR A 430 -4.55 25.33 -16.05
C TYR A 430 -5.54 24.18 -15.98
N MET A 431 -5.30 23.21 -15.09
CA MET A 431 -6.21 22.09 -14.87
C MET A 431 -7.56 22.59 -14.33
N LEU A 432 -7.58 23.40 -13.27
CA LEU A 432 -8.82 23.95 -12.71
C LEU A 432 -9.63 24.77 -13.73
N GLU A 433 -8.97 25.60 -14.55
CA GLU A 433 -9.63 26.34 -15.64
C GLU A 433 -10.25 25.39 -16.66
N SER A 434 -9.50 24.38 -17.09
CA SER A 434 -9.95 23.42 -18.10
C SER A 434 -11.12 22.57 -17.60
N LEU A 435 -11.06 22.14 -16.34
CA LEU A 435 -12.14 21.39 -15.68
C LEU A 435 -13.40 22.24 -15.50
N ALA A 436 -13.25 23.51 -15.09
CA ALA A 436 -14.36 24.45 -15.00
C ALA A 436 -15.02 24.73 -16.36
N ALA A 437 -14.21 24.78 -17.43
CA ALA A 437 -14.72 24.91 -18.79
C ALA A 437 -15.45 23.65 -19.26
N ALA A 438 -14.86 22.47 -19.04
CA ALA A 438 -15.49 21.18 -19.34
C ALA A 438 -16.84 21.05 -18.65
N GLN A 439 -16.90 21.38 -17.36
CA GLN A 439 -18.13 21.32 -16.57
C GLN A 439 -19.18 22.33 -17.04
N THR A 440 -18.76 23.53 -17.48
CA THR A 440 -19.68 24.51 -18.08
C THR A 440 -20.42 23.93 -19.28
N PHE A 441 -19.69 23.28 -20.20
CA PHE A 441 -20.29 22.69 -21.39
C PHE A 441 -21.23 21.52 -21.07
N ARG A 442 -20.82 20.63 -20.17
CA ARG A 442 -21.65 19.50 -19.73
C ARG A 442 -22.94 19.96 -19.09
N SER A 443 -22.86 20.83 -18.08
CA SER A 443 -24.04 21.32 -17.37
C SER A 443 -24.96 22.16 -18.27
N TYR A 444 -24.40 22.88 -19.26
CA TYR A 444 -25.21 23.58 -20.27
C TYR A 444 -25.94 22.58 -21.17
N ALA A 445 -25.24 21.57 -21.69
CA ALA A 445 -25.83 20.50 -22.49
C ALA A 445 -26.94 19.77 -21.75
N ASP A 446 -26.74 19.49 -20.45
CA ASP A 446 -27.72 18.81 -19.61
C ASP A 446 -28.94 19.69 -19.32
N GLY A 447 -28.75 21.00 -19.16
CA GLY A 447 -29.85 21.95 -19.12
C GLY A 447 -30.64 21.95 -20.43
N VAL A 448 -29.96 21.92 -21.58
CA VAL A 448 -30.64 21.84 -22.89
C VAL A 448 -31.42 20.53 -23.04
N ASP A 449 -30.82 19.39 -22.71
CA ASP A 449 -31.46 18.07 -22.85
C ASP A 449 -32.69 17.89 -21.94
N ALA A 450 -32.65 18.45 -20.72
CA ALA A 450 -33.79 18.52 -19.81
C ALA A 450 -35.00 19.29 -20.39
N THR A 451 -34.79 20.18 -21.38
CA THR A 451 -35.93 20.83 -22.08
C THR A 451 -36.64 19.91 -23.08
N VAL A 452 -36.04 18.77 -23.45
CA VAL A 452 -36.49 17.90 -24.56
C VAL A 452 -37.15 16.59 -24.08
N HIS A 453 -37.02 16.20 -22.81
CA HIS A 453 -37.49 14.89 -22.28
C HIS A 453 -38.97 14.79 -21.80
N GLU A 454 -39.79 15.83 -22.01
CA GLU A 454 -41.29 15.92 -21.90
C GLU A 454 -41.99 15.78 -20.51
N GLY A 455 -42.94 16.69 -20.20
CA GLY A 455 -44.01 16.40 -19.21
C GLY A 455 -44.96 17.51 -18.69
N LEU A 456 -44.49 18.72 -18.34
CA LEU A 456 -45.32 19.69 -17.58
C LEU A 456 -45.54 21.08 -18.22
N THR A 457 -45.00 21.33 -19.42
CA THR A 457 -45.22 22.59 -20.16
C THR A 457 -45.66 22.39 -21.61
N ALA A 458 -46.36 21.28 -21.93
CA ALA A 458 -47.11 21.17 -23.20
C ALA A 458 -48.15 22.31 -23.40
N ILE A 459 -48.41 23.12 -22.37
CA ILE A 459 -49.30 24.27 -22.41
C ILE A 459 -48.53 25.62 -22.37
N ILE A 460 -47.23 25.66 -22.05
CA ILE A 460 -46.47 26.93 -21.90
C ILE A 460 -44.96 26.78 -22.25
N ASN A 461 -44.57 26.50 -23.51
CA ASN A 461 -43.33 27.09 -24.07
C ASN A 461 -43.19 26.92 -25.62
N PRO A 462 -42.75 27.94 -26.38
CA PRO A 462 -42.59 27.88 -27.85
C PRO A 462 -41.38 27.07 -28.36
N ILE A 463 -40.59 26.44 -27.48
CA ILE A 463 -39.33 25.78 -27.86
C ILE A 463 -39.60 24.41 -28.53
N ASN A 464 -40.69 23.74 -28.18
CA ASN A 464 -41.15 22.52 -28.88
C ASN A 464 -41.57 22.73 -30.34
N TRP A 465 -41.55 23.98 -30.85
CA TRP A 465 -41.92 24.30 -32.23
C TRP A 465 -40.79 24.17 -33.25
N PHE A 466 -39.53 24.00 -32.80
CA PHE A 466 -38.40 23.79 -33.70
C PHE A 466 -37.49 22.64 -33.22
N LYS A 467 -37.84 21.43 -33.68
CA LYS A 467 -36.96 20.28 -33.95
C LYS A 467 -36.21 19.64 -32.76
N GLY A 468 -36.89 18.77 -32.03
CA GLY A 468 -36.32 18.01 -30.89
C GLY A 468 -35.13 17.08 -31.20
N GLN A 469 -34.90 16.66 -32.46
CA GLN A 469 -33.72 15.86 -32.81
C GLN A 469 -32.46 16.71 -32.95
N GLU A 470 -32.54 17.90 -33.56
CA GLU A 470 -31.40 18.78 -33.78
C GLU A 470 -30.85 19.35 -32.46
N TRP A 471 -31.71 19.55 -31.46
CA TRP A 471 -31.30 20.01 -30.12
C TRP A 471 -30.64 18.90 -29.29
N ARG A 472 -31.08 17.64 -29.43
CA ARG A 472 -30.37 16.50 -28.82
C ARG A 472 -28.99 16.32 -29.42
N GLU A 473 -28.89 16.35 -30.74
CA GLU A 473 -27.60 16.30 -31.46
C GLU A 473 -26.68 17.47 -31.05
N ALA A 474 -27.23 18.67 -30.82
CA ALA A 474 -26.46 19.82 -30.33
C ALA A 474 -26.03 19.67 -28.86
N ALA A 475 -26.89 19.15 -27.98
CA ALA A 475 -26.56 18.87 -26.58
C ALA A 475 -25.47 17.79 -26.48
N ASP A 476 -25.60 16.70 -27.24
CA ASP A 476 -24.60 15.64 -27.33
C ASP A 476 -23.25 16.18 -27.82
N GLY A 477 -23.27 17.04 -28.85
CA GLY A 477 -22.06 17.69 -29.36
C GLY A 477 -21.38 18.60 -28.32
N LEU A 478 -22.15 19.39 -27.54
CA LEU A 478 -21.58 20.21 -26.46
C LEU A 478 -21.01 19.36 -25.32
N ARG A 479 -21.64 18.23 -25.01
CA ARG A 479 -21.13 17.28 -24.02
C ARG A 479 -19.83 16.62 -24.48
N GLU A 480 -19.75 16.25 -25.75
CA GLU A 480 -18.53 15.73 -26.36
C GLU A 480 -17.40 16.76 -26.27
N VAL A 481 -17.68 18.04 -26.53
CA VAL A 481 -16.72 19.13 -26.30
C VAL A 481 -16.24 19.13 -24.85
N GLY A 482 -17.14 19.12 -23.86
CA GLY A 482 -16.77 19.05 -22.44
C GLY A 482 -15.86 17.85 -22.11
N ASN A 483 -16.16 16.67 -22.66
CA ASN A 483 -15.37 15.46 -22.46
C ASN A 483 -13.99 15.53 -23.12
N ASN A 484 -13.92 16.08 -24.34
CA ASN A 484 -12.66 16.25 -25.04
C ASN A 484 -11.77 17.28 -24.33
N LEU A 485 -12.34 18.35 -23.78
CA LEU A 485 -11.57 19.34 -23.01
C LEU A 485 -10.93 18.76 -21.76
N GLU A 486 -11.65 17.94 -20.99
CA GLU A 486 -11.05 17.25 -19.84
C GLU A 486 -9.94 16.31 -20.32
N ARG A 487 -10.18 15.50 -21.36
CA ARG A 487 -9.17 14.57 -21.90
C ARG A 487 -7.93 15.28 -22.43
N ASP A 488 -8.11 16.39 -23.14
CA ASP A 488 -7.02 17.17 -23.72
C ASP A 488 -6.19 17.84 -22.62
N ALA A 489 -6.84 18.35 -21.56
CA ALA A 489 -6.16 18.91 -20.40
C ALA A 489 -5.35 17.84 -19.64
N GLU A 490 -5.94 16.65 -19.43
CA GLU A 490 -5.25 15.50 -18.84
C GLU A 490 -4.05 15.08 -19.70
N SER A 491 -4.20 14.99 -21.02
CA SER A 491 -3.09 14.66 -21.93
C SER A 491 -2.03 15.75 -22.03
N ALA A 492 -2.39 17.02 -21.81
CA ALA A 492 -1.47 18.14 -21.91
C ALA A 492 -0.62 18.28 -20.65
N LEU A 493 -1.27 18.40 -19.49
CA LEU A 493 -0.64 18.82 -18.24
C LEU A 493 -1.14 18.07 -16.99
N GLY A 494 -2.20 17.27 -17.07
CA GLY A 494 -2.64 16.42 -15.95
C GLY A 494 -1.81 15.14 -15.86
N HIS A 495 -2.20 14.14 -16.66
CA HIS A 495 -1.58 12.82 -16.74
C HIS A 495 -1.17 12.45 -18.18
N PRO A 496 -0.14 13.10 -18.76
CA PRO A 496 0.31 12.77 -20.11
C PRO A 496 0.88 11.35 -20.19
N GLU A 497 0.45 10.55 -21.18
CA GLU A 497 0.93 9.16 -21.37
C GLU A 497 2.47 9.04 -21.51
N LEU A 498 3.14 10.11 -21.98
CA LEU A 498 4.60 10.13 -22.09
C LEU A 498 5.28 9.94 -20.73
N VAL A 499 4.63 10.34 -19.62
CA VAL A 499 5.22 10.33 -18.28
C VAL A 499 5.51 8.88 -17.86
N GLU A 500 4.61 7.94 -18.15
CA GLU A 500 4.84 6.51 -17.87
C GLU A 500 5.99 5.94 -18.70
N THR A 501 6.09 6.36 -19.97
CA THR A 501 7.20 5.95 -20.84
C THR A 501 8.53 6.50 -20.30
N ALA A 502 8.53 7.75 -19.85
CA ALA A 502 9.71 8.39 -19.32
C ALA A 502 10.14 7.78 -17.97
N ILE A 503 9.20 7.48 -17.07
CA ILE A 503 9.45 6.74 -15.81
C ILE A 503 10.10 5.39 -16.11
N THR A 504 9.53 4.64 -17.06
CA THR A 504 10.08 3.33 -17.47
C THR A 504 11.52 3.46 -17.92
N LEU A 505 11.82 4.44 -18.79
CA LEU A 505 13.18 4.71 -19.26
C LEU A 505 14.15 5.13 -18.15
N VAL A 506 13.69 5.82 -17.10
CA VAL A 506 14.51 6.15 -15.92
C VAL A 506 14.78 4.89 -15.09
N LYS A 507 13.74 4.12 -14.77
CA LYS A 507 13.87 2.91 -13.92
C LYS A 507 14.74 1.84 -14.58
N GLU A 508 14.54 1.57 -15.86
CA GLU A 508 15.37 0.62 -16.60
C GLU A 508 16.82 1.09 -16.64
N ARG A 509 17.06 2.40 -16.84
CA ARG A 509 18.41 2.97 -16.82
C ARG A 509 19.07 2.77 -15.46
N LEU A 510 18.40 3.12 -14.37
CA LEU A 510 18.93 2.94 -13.01
C LEU A 510 19.21 1.47 -12.70
N ALA A 511 18.31 0.56 -13.11
CA ALA A 511 18.45 -0.87 -12.86
C ALA A 511 19.70 -1.47 -13.53
N VAL A 512 20.09 -1.01 -14.72
CA VAL A 512 21.30 -1.50 -15.39
C VAL A 512 22.58 -1.19 -14.59
N PHE A 513 22.58 -0.06 -13.86
CA PHE A 513 23.75 0.42 -13.14
C PHE A 513 23.64 0.24 -11.62
N ALA A 514 22.56 -0.36 -11.13
CA ALA A 514 22.42 -0.77 -9.75
C ALA A 514 23.46 -1.87 -9.42
N PRO A 515 24.04 -1.88 -8.21
CA PRO A 515 24.82 -3.01 -7.75
C PRO A 515 23.97 -4.29 -7.84
N PRO A 516 24.50 -5.41 -8.35
CA PRO A 516 23.74 -6.66 -8.40
C PRO A 516 23.35 -7.05 -6.97
N ILE A 517 22.05 -7.29 -6.77
CA ILE A 517 21.55 -7.86 -5.53
C ILE A 517 21.81 -9.36 -5.60
N GLY A 518 22.59 -9.88 -4.65
CA GLY A 518 22.86 -11.31 -4.56
C GLY A 518 21.79 -12.05 -3.76
N THR A 519 22.18 -13.18 -3.16
CA THR A 519 21.30 -13.98 -2.30
C THR A 519 22.07 -14.35 -1.03
N CYS A 520 21.41 -14.25 0.12
CA CYS A 520 21.94 -14.74 1.38
C CYS A 520 21.58 -16.23 1.50
N GLU A 521 22.53 -17.13 1.26
CA GLU A 521 22.25 -18.56 1.35
C GLU A 521 22.14 -19.02 2.81
N ILE A 522 21.09 -19.79 3.12
CA ILE A 522 20.92 -20.45 4.41
C ILE A 522 20.87 -21.95 4.14
N ASN A 523 21.96 -22.62 4.43
CA ASN A 523 22.21 -24.04 4.19
C ASN A 523 22.06 -24.88 5.47
N HIS A 524 22.17 -24.27 6.64
CA HIS A 524 21.98 -24.93 7.93
C HIS A 524 20.50 -25.08 8.32
N SER A 525 20.17 -26.22 8.92
CA SER A 525 18.79 -26.58 9.30
C SER A 525 18.25 -25.83 10.52
N ASP A 526 19.08 -25.05 11.21
CA ASP A 526 18.67 -24.23 12.36
C ASP A 526 18.30 -22.79 11.97
N GLY A 527 18.28 -22.47 10.67
CA GLY A 527 17.76 -21.22 10.12
C GLY A 527 18.74 -20.05 10.14
N VAL A 528 20.02 -20.26 10.49
CA VAL A 528 21.05 -19.21 10.49
C VAL A 528 22.37 -19.67 9.88
N ASP A 529 23.02 -18.81 9.11
CA ASP A 529 24.34 -19.08 8.54
C ASP A 529 25.27 -17.89 8.54
N LEU A 530 26.52 -18.14 8.92
CA LEU A 530 27.61 -17.17 8.89
C LEU A 530 28.46 -17.36 7.64
N HIS A 531 28.60 -16.29 6.88
CA HIS A 531 29.43 -16.16 5.69
C HIS A 531 30.57 -15.16 5.94
N GLN A 532 31.63 -15.29 5.14
CA GLN A 532 32.66 -14.26 5.04
C GLN A 532 32.58 -13.61 3.66
N ASP A 533 32.40 -12.28 3.66
CA ASP A 533 32.55 -11.42 2.49
C ASP A 533 33.77 -10.51 2.69
N SER A 534 34.12 -9.72 1.68
CA SER A 534 35.16 -8.70 1.75
C SER A 534 34.75 -7.45 0.98
N GLN A 535 35.18 -6.30 1.47
CA GLN A 535 35.00 -5.02 0.80
C GLN A 535 36.32 -4.25 0.85
N ASN A 536 36.91 -3.96 -0.31
CA ASN A 536 38.25 -3.34 -0.40
C ASN A 536 39.32 -4.08 0.44
N ASP A 537 39.35 -5.42 0.34
CA ASP A 537 40.20 -6.33 1.13
C ASP A 537 39.94 -6.34 2.65
N ALA A 538 38.99 -5.56 3.17
CA ALA A 538 38.56 -5.62 4.56
C ALA A 538 37.60 -6.80 4.76
N PRO A 539 37.82 -7.67 5.77
CA PRO A 539 36.94 -8.81 6.04
C PRO A 539 35.61 -8.33 6.61
N VAL A 540 34.52 -8.97 6.17
CA VAL A 540 33.17 -8.71 6.63
C VAL A 540 32.49 -10.02 7.03
N HIS A 541 31.98 -10.08 8.25
CA HIS A 541 31.16 -11.19 8.72
C HIS A 541 29.71 -10.92 8.37
N VAL A 542 29.06 -11.84 7.66
CA VAL A 542 27.67 -11.71 7.23
C VAL A 542 26.87 -12.87 7.79
N VAL A 543 25.83 -12.60 8.57
CA VAL A 543 24.91 -13.63 9.08
C VAL A 543 23.58 -13.52 8.34
N CYS A 544 23.17 -14.59 7.69
CA CYS A 544 21.85 -14.76 7.09
C CYS A 544 20.91 -15.45 8.09
N ILE A 545 19.69 -14.93 8.27
CA ILE A 545 18.72 -15.42 9.25
C ILE A 545 17.37 -15.60 8.56
N ASP A 546 16.80 -16.81 8.64
CA ASP A 546 15.51 -17.18 8.06
C ASP A 546 14.35 -16.70 8.94
N LEU A 547 13.67 -15.63 8.52
CA LEU A 547 12.55 -15.06 9.26
C LEU A 547 11.29 -15.95 9.19
N THR A 548 11.24 -16.92 8.27
CA THR A 548 10.10 -17.84 8.15
C THR A 548 10.14 -18.96 9.17
N ASP A 549 11.30 -19.24 9.75
CA ASP A 549 11.47 -20.33 10.70
C ASP A 549 10.73 -20.03 12.03
N PRO A 550 9.70 -20.82 12.38
CA PRO A 550 8.89 -20.57 13.57
C PRO A 550 9.61 -20.92 14.88
N TYR A 551 10.77 -21.58 14.83
CA TYR A 551 11.57 -21.94 16.02
C TYR A 551 12.61 -20.87 16.36
N LEU A 552 12.77 -19.85 15.53
CA LEU A 552 13.64 -18.73 15.85
C LEU A 552 12.92 -17.70 16.72
N ARG A 553 13.57 -17.36 17.83
CA ARG A 553 13.11 -16.33 18.76
C ARG A 553 14.08 -15.16 18.74
N PHE A 554 13.54 -13.95 18.63
CA PHE A 554 14.28 -12.70 18.71
C PHE A 554 13.97 -12.01 20.03
N GLU A 555 15.00 -11.52 20.71
CA GLU A 555 14.85 -10.69 21.90
C GLU A 555 15.79 -9.51 21.87
N THR A 556 15.24 -8.31 22.06
CA THR A 556 16.04 -7.13 22.41
C THR A 556 16.42 -7.25 23.89
N VAL A 557 17.72 -7.39 24.15
CA VAL A 557 18.28 -7.51 25.50
C VAL A 557 18.91 -6.20 25.91
N MET A 558 18.38 -5.60 26.97
CA MET A 558 18.92 -4.39 27.58
C MET A 558 20.12 -4.71 28.47
N ALA A 559 21.11 -3.83 28.48
CA ALA A 559 22.28 -3.99 29.32
C ALA A 559 21.90 -4.07 30.81
N ASN A 560 22.36 -5.12 31.48
CA ASN A 560 22.06 -5.43 32.87
C ASN A 560 20.54 -5.45 33.20
N ASP A 561 19.67 -5.69 32.21
CA ASP A 561 18.21 -5.54 32.29
C ASP A 561 17.76 -4.16 32.83
N VAL A 562 18.50 -3.11 32.49
CA VAL A 562 18.14 -1.74 32.82
C VAL A 562 17.25 -1.17 31.73
N TYR A 563 15.98 -0.98 32.08
CA TYR A 563 14.94 -0.39 31.23
C TYR A 563 14.76 1.11 31.46
N ASP A 564 15.68 1.75 32.18
CA ASP A 564 15.74 3.20 32.30
C ASP A 564 16.35 3.79 31.04
N VAL A 565 15.73 4.83 30.48
CA VAL A 565 16.24 5.54 29.29
C VAL A 565 17.46 6.42 29.61
N ASN A 566 17.76 6.67 30.89
CA ASN A 566 18.96 7.41 31.33
C ASN A 566 19.84 6.56 32.28
N PRO A 567 20.37 5.41 31.83
CA PRO A 567 21.20 4.54 32.66
C PRO A 567 22.58 5.17 32.92
N THR A 568 23.17 4.89 34.08
CA THR A 568 24.55 5.25 34.37
C THR A 568 25.52 4.39 33.55
N GLY A 569 26.72 4.90 33.25
CA GLY A 569 27.67 4.19 32.38
C GLY A 569 28.11 2.80 32.87
N ASP A 570 28.06 2.53 34.18
CA ASP A 570 28.33 1.22 34.79
C ASP A 570 27.18 0.20 34.66
N GLN A 571 26.00 0.66 34.22
CA GLN A 571 24.86 -0.19 33.88
C GLN A 571 24.93 -0.74 32.45
N ARG A 572 25.99 -0.43 31.69
CA ARG A 572 26.24 -1.01 30.37
C ARG A 572 27.00 -2.32 30.47
N GLU A 573 26.83 -3.20 29.49
CA GLU A 573 27.57 -4.45 29.40
C GLU A 573 27.90 -4.83 27.95
N THR A 574 28.83 -5.75 27.74
CA THR A 574 29.20 -6.24 26.40
C THR A 574 28.14 -7.23 25.89
N VAL A 575 28.08 -7.44 24.57
CA VAL A 575 27.18 -8.45 23.97
C VAL A 575 27.49 -9.85 24.53
N ALA A 576 28.77 -10.17 24.72
CA ALA A 576 29.19 -11.42 25.34
C ALA A 576 28.68 -11.57 26.80
N SER A 577 28.63 -10.48 27.56
CA SER A 577 28.07 -10.47 28.92
C SER A 577 26.56 -10.71 28.91
N MET A 578 25.83 -10.06 28.00
CA MET A 578 24.39 -10.28 27.81
C MET A 578 24.09 -11.73 27.48
N VAL A 579 24.82 -12.31 26.51
CA VAL A 579 24.70 -13.73 26.14
C VAL A 579 25.01 -14.66 27.31
N GLY A 580 26.01 -14.32 28.13
CA GLY A 580 26.41 -15.10 29.31
C GLY A 580 25.49 -14.95 30.53
N ARG A 581 24.45 -14.11 30.46
CA ARG A 581 23.57 -13.80 31.59
C ARG A 581 22.35 -14.71 31.60
N SER A 582 21.93 -15.12 32.80
CA SER A 582 20.66 -15.84 32.99
C SER A 582 19.49 -14.87 32.73
N PRO A 583 18.42 -15.30 32.02
CA PRO A 583 18.20 -16.65 31.47
C PRO A 583 18.80 -16.88 30.08
N TYR A 584 19.28 -15.86 29.37
CA TYR A 584 19.70 -15.95 27.96
C TYR A 584 20.71 -17.06 27.68
N GLN A 585 21.70 -17.26 28.55
CA GLN A 585 22.69 -18.33 28.39
C GLN A 585 22.06 -19.74 28.31
N GLU A 586 20.97 -19.96 29.06
CA GLU A 586 20.29 -21.26 29.15
C GLU A 586 19.52 -21.59 27.86
N HIS A 587 19.14 -20.56 27.08
CA HIS A 587 18.47 -20.71 25.79
C HIS A 587 19.44 -20.84 24.60
N HIS A 588 20.76 -20.92 24.87
CA HIS A 588 21.80 -21.15 23.86
C HIS A 588 21.70 -20.22 22.62
N PRO A 589 21.99 -18.91 22.77
CA PRO A 589 21.87 -17.94 21.67
C PRO A 589 22.71 -18.35 20.46
N LEU A 590 22.07 -18.38 19.29
CA LEU A 590 22.72 -18.67 18.02
C LEU A 590 23.50 -17.45 17.51
N VAL A 591 22.89 -16.27 17.60
CA VAL A 591 23.45 -15.01 17.09
C VAL A 591 23.19 -13.92 18.12
N ALA A 592 24.16 -13.03 18.33
CA ALA A 592 23.93 -11.80 19.06
C ALA A 592 24.78 -10.67 18.49
N PHE A 593 24.21 -9.47 18.35
CA PHE A 593 24.94 -8.31 17.87
C PHE A 593 24.45 -7.03 18.54
N ASN A 594 25.34 -6.03 18.61
CA ASN A 594 25.00 -4.73 19.18
C ASN A 594 23.95 -4.01 18.32
N ALA A 595 23.11 -3.19 18.96
CA ALA A 595 21.99 -2.53 18.28
C ALA A 595 22.12 -0.99 18.32
N ASP A 596 21.38 -0.34 19.21
CA ASP A 596 21.16 1.10 19.23
C ASP A 596 22.41 1.92 19.51
N TYR A 597 22.41 3.15 19.01
CA TYR A 597 23.30 4.19 19.49
C TYR A 597 22.99 4.56 20.95
N PHE A 598 23.93 5.20 21.64
CA PHE A 598 23.73 5.65 23.02
C PHE A 598 24.68 6.79 23.42
N GLY A 599 24.18 7.69 24.29
CA GLY A 599 24.91 8.84 24.81
C GLY A 599 25.77 8.54 26.05
N ALA A 600 26.33 9.57 26.70
CA ALA A 600 27.05 9.38 27.98
C ALA A 600 26.10 9.20 29.18
N ASP A 601 25.00 9.96 29.16
CA ASP A 601 23.95 9.97 30.19
C ASP A 601 22.59 9.53 29.61
N HIS A 602 22.60 8.80 28.49
CA HIS A 602 21.43 8.32 27.77
C HIS A 602 21.58 6.83 27.40
N GLY A 603 20.44 6.13 27.34
CA GLY A 603 20.31 4.72 27.02
C GLY A 603 20.29 4.50 25.51
N ALA A 604 19.59 3.44 25.07
CA ALA A 604 19.36 3.18 23.66
C ALA A 604 18.65 4.38 22.98
N GLU A 605 19.16 4.82 21.83
CA GLU A 605 18.63 5.97 21.08
C GLU A 605 17.87 5.53 19.82
N GLY A 606 16.63 6.02 19.70
CA GLY A 606 15.69 5.69 18.63
C GLY A 606 14.51 4.88 19.14
N PHE A 607 13.68 4.37 18.22
CA PHE A 607 12.48 3.62 18.57
C PHE A 607 12.82 2.22 19.10
N THR A 608 12.85 2.09 20.43
CA THR A 608 13.29 0.91 21.18
C THR A 608 12.12 0.23 21.87
N VAL A 609 11.82 -1.00 21.44
CA VAL A 609 10.85 -1.88 22.09
C VAL A 609 11.56 -3.17 22.48
N ALA A 610 11.55 -3.48 23.77
CA ALA A 610 12.13 -4.71 24.31
C ALA A 610 11.03 -5.70 24.66
N ASN A 611 10.82 -6.71 23.82
CA ASN A 611 9.87 -7.81 24.04
C ASN A 611 8.45 -7.33 24.37
N GLY A 612 7.99 -6.28 23.68
CA GLY A 612 6.69 -5.64 23.81
C GLY A 612 6.63 -4.46 24.78
N LEU A 613 7.73 -4.15 25.47
CA LEU A 613 7.85 -2.97 26.34
C LEU A 613 8.60 -1.85 25.61
N ARG A 614 7.93 -0.74 25.29
CA ARG A 614 8.58 0.47 24.75
C ARG A 614 9.43 1.14 25.84
N ILE A 615 10.66 1.51 25.50
CA ILE A 615 11.65 2.05 26.44
C ILE A 615 11.89 3.55 26.23
N ASP A 616 11.79 4.05 25.01
CA ASP A 616 11.98 5.47 24.65
C ASP A 616 10.71 6.33 24.80
N GLY A 617 10.85 7.62 24.49
CA GLY A 617 9.77 8.58 24.28
C GLY A 617 9.28 9.34 25.53
N PRO A 618 8.30 10.25 25.36
CA PRO A 618 7.91 11.22 26.40
C PRO A 618 7.39 10.57 27.69
N TYR A 619 6.80 9.38 27.58
CA TYR A 619 6.33 8.61 28.73
C TYR A 619 7.46 8.04 29.60
N SER A 620 8.66 7.92 29.03
CA SER A 620 9.90 7.50 29.70
C SER A 620 10.81 8.67 30.10
N ASN A 621 10.34 9.93 29.96
CA ASN A 621 11.13 11.16 30.09
C ASN A 621 12.26 11.29 29.06
N ASP A 622 12.07 10.71 27.88
CA ASP A 622 12.92 10.95 26.72
C ASP A 622 12.15 11.87 25.75
N THR A 623 12.80 12.94 25.31
CA THR A 623 12.18 13.97 24.47
C THR A 623 13.11 14.39 23.33
N ASP A 624 14.01 13.51 22.92
CA ASP A 624 14.98 13.79 21.87
C ASP A 624 14.40 13.71 20.44
N GLY A 625 13.27 13.02 20.26
CA GLY A 625 12.56 12.87 18.98
C GLY A 625 13.09 11.76 18.08
N ASN A 626 14.16 11.07 18.51
CA ASN A 626 14.84 10.06 17.71
C ASN A 626 13.95 8.85 17.38
N GLU A 627 12.88 8.61 18.15
CA GLU A 627 11.92 7.55 17.88
C GLU A 627 11.16 7.70 16.55
N THR A 628 11.11 8.92 15.99
CA THR A 628 10.52 9.19 14.67
C THR A 628 11.51 9.75 13.66
N GLU A 629 12.57 10.42 14.15
CA GLU A 629 13.59 11.05 13.29
C GLU A 629 14.70 10.10 12.85
N ARG A 630 14.77 8.88 13.42
CA ARG A 630 15.72 7.85 13.01
C ARG A 630 15.01 6.61 12.46
N VAL A 631 15.69 5.92 11.55
CA VAL A 631 15.26 4.60 11.10
C VAL A 631 15.41 3.55 12.19
N SER A 632 14.53 2.57 12.19
CA SER A 632 14.53 1.45 13.14
C SER A 632 14.44 0.11 12.43
N LEU A 633 15.01 -0.91 13.07
CA LEU A 633 14.74 -2.32 12.80
C LEU A 633 13.67 -2.77 13.78
N SER A 634 12.45 -3.03 13.27
CA SER A 634 11.35 -3.56 14.06
C SER A 634 10.97 -4.97 13.61
N LEU A 635 10.74 -5.86 14.57
CA LEU A 635 10.33 -7.24 14.35
C LEU A 635 8.97 -7.49 15.01
N SER A 636 8.07 -8.11 14.27
CA SER A 636 6.79 -8.56 14.79
C SER A 636 6.92 -9.85 15.60
N ARG A 637 5.85 -10.24 16.30
CA ARG A 637 5.74 -11.57 16.94
C ARG A 637 5.86 -12.75 15.96
N LEU A 638 5.66 -12.52 14.67
CA LEU A 638 5.81 -13.51 13.61
C LEU A 638 7.18 -13.45 12.92
N ASN A 639 8.15 -12.73 13.50
CA ASN A 639 9.46 -12.47 12.91
C ASN A 639 9.40 -11.66 11.60
N GLN A 640 8.27 -11.01 11.30
CA GLN A 640 8.22 -10.10 10.14
C GLN A 640 8.99 -8.83 10.46
N VAL A 641 9.86 -8.43 9.55
CA VAL A 641 10.78 -7.30 9.74
C VAL A 641 10.27 -6.07 9.01
N GLU A 642 10.41 -4.91 9.64
CA GLU A 642 10.28 -3.60 9.03
C GLU A 642 11.54 -2.77 9.29
N LEU A 643 12.15 -2.28 8.21
CA LEU A 643 13.27 -1.35 8.26
C LEU A 643 12.80 0.03 7.78
N GLY A 644 12.97 1.07 8.60
CA GLY A 644 12.69 2.45 8.21
C GLY A 644 12.17 3.34 9.32
N PHE A 645 11.74 4.54 8.95
CA PHE A 645 11.12 5.53 9.85
C PHE A 645 9.75 5.06 10.33
N LYS A 646 9.36 5.50 11.54
CA LYS A 646 8.04 5.27 12.11
C LYS A 646 7.32 6.60 12.29
N SER A 647 6.03 6.63 12.01
CA SER A 647 5.23 7.83 12.25
C SER A 647 4.97 8.03 13.75
N PRO A 648 4.73 9.28 14.21
CA PRO A 648 4.35 9.55 15.60
C PRO A 648 3.14 8.73 16.08
N VAL A 649 2.18 8.49 15.18
CA VAL A 649 1.00 7.68 15.49
C VAL A 649 1.37 6.22 15.72
N GLU A 650 2.27 5.66 14.91
CA GLU A 650 2.69 4.27 15.04
C GLU A 650 3.46 4.00 16.33
N VAL A 651 4.39 4.87 16.70
CA VAL A 651 5.23 4.69 17.90
C VAL A 651 4.43 4.85 19.20
N ASP A 652 3.31 5.57 19.19
CA ASP A 652 2.51 5.82 20.39
C ASP A 652 1.40 4.76 20.62
N LEU A 653 1.16 3.85 19.68
CA LEU A 653 0.10 2.85 19.77
C LEU A 653 0.57 1.57 20.51
N PRO A 654 0.15 1.32 21.76
CA PRO A 654 0.68 0.21 22.56
C PRO A 654 0.40 -1.17 21.95
N ILE A 655 -0.70 -1.31 21.21
CA ILE A 655 -1.05 -2.56 20.53
C ILE A 655 -0.01 -2.97 19.48
N LEU A 656 0.67 -2.00 18.85
CA LEU A 656 1.71 -2.28 17.87
C LEU A 656 2.97 -2.80 18.56
N HIS A 657 3.34 -2.29 19.74
CA HIS A 657 4.45 -2.83 20.53
C HIS A 657 4.21 -4.27 20.95
N LEU A 658 2.95 -4.64 21.21
CA LEU A 658 2.60 -6.02 21.55
C LEU A 658 2.47 -6.93 20.32
N SER A 659 2.59 -6.43 19.08
CA SER A 659 2.38 -7.25 17.88
C SER A 659 3.40 -6.96 16.79
N ARG A 660 3.22 -5.86 16.05
CA ARG A 660 3.99 -5.44 14.87
C ARG A 660 5.44 -5.03 15.20
N PHE A 661 5.66 -4.42 16.36
CA PHE A 661 6.95 -3.92 16.85
C PHE A 661 7.35 -4.62 18.15
N TYR A 662 7.16 -5.94 18.22
CA TYR A 662 7.43 -6.72 19.42
C TYR A 662 8.87 -6.57 19.91
N ASN A 663 9.82 -6.51 18.97
CA ASN A 663 11.15 -5.98 19.23
C ASN A 663 11.38 -4.81 18.29
N SER A 664 12.00 -3.74 18.76
CA SER A 664 12.46 -2.65 17.92
C SER A 664 13.76 -2.09 18.47
N VAL A 665 14.67 -1.75 17.55
CA VAL A 665 15.95 -1.11 17.84
C VAL A 665 16.18 0.04 16.86
N GLY A 666 16.61 1.18 17.37
CA GLY A 666 16.97 2.36 16.60
C GLY A 666 18.32 2.22 15.92
N GLY A 667 18.51 2.93 14.81
CA GLY A 667 19.78 2.99 14.12
C GLY A 667 19.85 4.17 13.15
N GLY A 668 20.46 3.93 12.00
CA GLY A 668 20.66 4.91 10.95
C GLY A 668 22.14 5.20 10.66
N PRO A 669 22.42 5.76 9.47
CA PRO A 669 21.47 6.12 8.42
C PRO A 669 20.96 4.90 7.62
N THR A 670 19.94 5.11 6.78
CA THR A 670 19.56 4.16 5.71
C THR A 670 20.71 4.01 4.71
N LEU A 671 21.03 2.76 4.38
CA LEU A 671 22.07 2.40 3.41
C LEU A 671 21.49 1.97 2.07
N ILE A 672 20.34 1.29 2.08
CA ILE A 672 19.65 0.79 0.90
C ILE A 672 18.16 1.07 1.05
N ASN A 673 17.57 1.69 0.03
CA ASN A 673 16.12 1.90 -0.05
C ASN A 673 15.55 1.33 -1.35
N GLY A 674 14.73 0.29 -1.24
CA GLY A 674 14.02 -0.29 -2.39
C GLY A 674 14.95 -0.82 -3.48
N GLY A 675 16.04 -1.48 -3.08
CA GLY A 675 17.09 -1.98 -3.97
C GLY A 675 18.05 -0.90 -4.48
N ASN A 676 17.91 0.34 -4.04
CA ASN A 676 18.81 1.43 -4.40
C ASN A 676 19.80 1.72 -3.28
N LEU A 677 21.09 1.74 -3.62
CA LEU A 677 22.15 2.16 -2.71
C LEU A 677 22.07 3.67 -2.45
N ILE A 678 22.16 4.08 -1.19
CA ILE A 678 22.27 5.49 -0.82
C ILE A 678 23.75 5.89 -0.79
N ALA A 679 24.17 6.72 -1.75
CA ALA A 679 25.49 7.34 -1.74
C ALA A 679 25.58 8.37 -0.60
N ASP A 680 26.73 8.44 0.08
CA ASP A 680 27.00 9.33 1.22
C ASP A 680 25.81 9.42 2.22
N PRO A 681 25.43 8.32 2.90
CA PRO A 681 24.15 8.21 3.58
C PRO A 681 24.01 9.08 4.85
N CYS A 682 25.10 9.34 5.58
CA CYS A 682 25.02 10.02 6.89
C CYS A 682 24.42 11.45 6.84
N PRO A 683 24.90 12.38 5.99
CA PRO A 683 24.37 13.73 5.93
C PRO A 683 22.88 13.80 5.59
N LYS A 684 22.33 12.76 4.93
CA LYS A 684 20.93 12.71 4.50
C LYS A 684 19.95 12.49 5.65
N GLU A 685 20.42 11.89 6.74
CA GLU A 685 19.64 11.63 7.96
C GLU A 685 20.23 12.34 9.19
N GLY A 686 21.01 13.41 8.96
CA GLY A 686 21.51 14.26 10.05
C GLY A 686 22.69 13.69 10.85
N PHE A 687 23.31 12.60 10.41
CA PHE A 687 24.51 12.03 11.01
C PHE A 687 25.79 12.73 10.50
N ASP A 688 26.84 12.81 11.33
CA ASP A 688 28.13 13.36 10.92
C ASP A 688 28.89 12.31 10.08
N ALA A 689 29.06 12.60 8.78
CA ALA A 689 29.83 11.73 7.89
C ALA A 689 31.25 11.42 8.40
N ASN A 690 31.83 12.31 9.22
CA ASN A 690 33.17 12.16 9.78
C ASN A 690 33.22 11.34 11.06
N ASP A 691 32.07 10.99 11.65
CA ASP A 691 32.01 10.15 12.86
C ASP A 691 31.29 8.82 12.58
N GLU A 692 30.01 8.85 12.16
CA GLU A 692 29.20 7.65 12.08
C GLU A 692 29.39 6.86 10.77
N CYS A 693 29.59 7.52 9.62
CA CYS A 693 29.79 6.84 8.32
C CYS A 693 31.24 6.72 7.87
N ARG A 694 32.21 7.14 8.69
CA ARG A 694 33.62 7.07 8.35
C ARG A 694 34.09 5.63 8.15
N LEU A 695 35.26 5.48 7.56
CA LEU A 695 35.96 4.19 7.51
C LEU A 695 36.30 3.74 8.94
N ALA A 696 35.57 2.74 9.45
CA ALA A 696 35.66 2.25 10.82
C ALA A 696 35.06 0.84 10.92
N ALA A 697 35.06 0.28 12.14
CA ALA A 697 34.22 -0.87 12.40
C ALA A 697 32.75 -0.45 12.26
N GLN A 698 31.93 -1.29 11.64
CA GLN A 698 30.53 -0.98 11.35
C GLN A 698 29.66 -2.22 11.56
N THR A 699 28.47 -2.02 12.13
CA THR A 699 27.39 -2.99 12.23
C THR A 699 26.21 -2.48 11.40
N ALA A 700 25.62 -3.34 10.57
CA ALA A 700 24.48 -2.98 9.75
C ALA A 700 23.55 -4.18 9.55
N VAL A 701 22.30 -3.90 9.17
CA VAL A 701 21.28 -4.90 8.90
C VAL A 701 20.59 -4.64 7.56
N GLY A 702 20.15 -5.71 6.91
CA GLY A 702 19.40 -5.65 5.66
C GLY A 702 18.27 -6.67 5.62
N LEU A 703 17.27 -6.41 4.79
CA LEU A 703 16.11 -7.28 4.58
C LEU A 703 16.03 -7.65 3.09
N SER A 704 15.81 -8.93 2.78
CA SER A 704 15.58 -9.39 1.42
C SER A 704 14.30 -8.82 0.81
N GLN A 705 14.20 -8.82 -0.52
CA GLN A 705 13.06 -8.23 -1.24
C GLN A 705 11.72 -8.89 -0.89
N ASP A 706 11.73 -10.20 -0.63
CA ASP A 706 10.56 -10.99 -0.23
C ASP A 706 10.27 -10.91 1.28
N GLY A 707 11.12 -10.22 2.05
CA GLY A 707 10.97 -10.06 3.49
C GLY A 707 11.23 -11.32 4.32
N THR A 708 11.81 -12.37 3.72
CA THR A 708 12.02 -13.67 4.39
C THR A 708 13.38 -13.83 5.04
N THR A 709 14.35 -12.97 4.72
CA THR A 709 15.74 -13.09 5.20
C THR A 709 16.22 -11.79 5.82
N LEU A 710 16.63 -11.86 7.10
CA LEU A 710 17.38 -10.79 7.77
C LEU A 710 18.88 -11.04 7.60
N ILE A 711 19.60 -10.00 7.22
CA ILE A 711 21.03 -10.04 6.92
C ILE A 711 21.73 -9.13 7.92
N VAL A 712 22.68 -9.65 8.68
CA VAL A 712 23.48 -8.88 9.65
C VAL A 712 24.92 -8.83 9.13
N ALA A 713 25.49 -7.63 8.99
CA ALA A 713 26.86 -7.45 8.53
C ALA A 713 27.70 -6.70 9.57
N VAL A 714 28.86 -7.26 9.93
CA VAL A 714 29.83 -6.62 10.83
C VAL A 714 31.22 -6.62 10.20
N ALA A 715 31.80 -5.44 10.04
CA ALA A 715 33.10 -5.23 9.39
C ALA A 715 34.05 -4.43 10.28
N GLU A 716 35.37 -4.61 10.09
CA GLU A 716 36.40 -3.89 10.85
C GLU A 716 36.69 -2.48 10.33
N SER A 717 36.61 -2.28 9.01
CA SER A 717 37.03 -1.03 8.36
C SER A 717 36.30 -0.81 7.04
N VAL A 718 35.04 -0.39 7.13
CA VAL A 718 34.17 -0.10 5.97
C VAL A 718 33.44 1.22 6.22
N ASN A 719 33.17 2.02 5.19
CA ASN A 719 32.34 3.24 5.31
C ASN A 719 30.86 2.91 5.08
N GLY A 720 29.95 3.86 5.34
CA GLY A 720 28.51 3.61 5.22
C GLY A 720 28.06 3.11 3.83
N GLU A 721 28.50 3.77 2.76
CA GLU A 721 28.13 3.39 1.39
C GLU A 721 28.66 1.99 1.01
N ASP A 722 29.93 1.71 1.33
CA ASP A 722 30.56 0.42 1.07
C ASP A 722 29.89 -0.70 1.88
N MET A 723 29.39 -0.42 3.09
CA MET A 723 28.59 -1.37 3.87
C MET A 723 27.24 -1.64 3.19
N GLY A 724 26.60 -0.62 2.63
CA GLY A 724 25.40 -0.80 1.79
C GLY A 724 25.69 -1.72 0.59
N ARG A 725 26.85 -1.60 -0.06
CA ARG A 725 27.24 -2.51 -1.16
C ARG A 725 27.42 -3.95 -0.69
N VAL A 726 27.99 -4.17 0.50
CA VAL A 726 28.09 -5.51 1.10
C VAL A 726 26.69 -6.09 1.30
N LEU A 727 25.80 -5.36 1.95
CA LEU A 727 24.43 -5.81 2.21
C LEU A 727 23.70 -6.17 0.90
N MET A 728 23.77 -5.32 -0.13
CA MET A 728 23.14 -5.60 -1.43
C MET A 728 23.68 -6.89 -2.07
N ARG A 729 25.01 -7.07 -2.10
CA ARG A 729 25.61 -8.30 -2.65
C ARG A 729 25.21 -9.57 -1.88
N ASN A 730 24.82 -9.43 -0.62
CA ASN A 730 24.32 -10.52 0.21
C ASN A 730 22.79 -10.62 0.22
N GLY A 731 22.09 -9.89 -0.67
CA GLY A 731 20.65 -10.04 -0.90
C GLY A 731 19.76 -9.00 -0.24
N ALA A 732 20.32 -7.96 0.38
CA ALA A 732 19.52 -6.90 0.99
C ALA A 732 18.88 -5.99 -0.08
N TYR A 733 17.55 -5.87 -0.01
CA TYR A 733 16.75 -4.92 -0.78
C TYR A 733 16.43 -3.65 0.02
N GLN A 734 16.34 -3.78 1.35
CA GLN A 734 16.33 -2.67 2.29
C GLN A 734 17.53 -2.83 3.22
N GLY A 735 18.09 -1.75 3.75
CA GLY A 735 19.20 -1.86 4.68
C GLY A 735 19.53 -0.57 5.40
N MET A 736 19.98 -0.70 6.64
CA MET A 736 20.33 0.41 7.52
C MET A 736 21.54 0.08 8.39
N LYS A 737 22.20 1.12 8.86
CA LYS A 737 23.30 1.02 9.82
C LYS A 737 22.77 0.92 11.27
N LEU A 738 23.53 0.27 12.15
CA LEU A 738 23.36 0.27 13.61
C LEU A 738 24.58 0.92 14.28
N ASP A 739 24.66 0.93 15.62
CA ASP A 739 25.84 1.52 16.29
C ASP A 739 27.14 0.81 15.83
N GLY A 740 28.17 1.62 15.59
CA GLY A 740 29.41 1.20 14.96
C GLY A 740 30.64 1.46 15.82
N GLY A 741 31.79 1.56 15.17
CA GLY A 741 33.07 1.83 15.79
C GLY A 741 33.38 0.85 16.91
N GLY A 742 33.72 1.36 18.09
CA GLY A 742 34.03 0.52 19.24
C GLY A 742 32.84 -0.33 19.72
N SER A 743 31.61 -0.05 19.30
CA SER A 743 30.43 -0.80 19.74
C SER A 743 30.20 -2.08 18.96
N SER A 744 30.73 -2.16 17.72
CA SER A 744 30.53 -3.30 16.82
C SER A 744 30.95 -4.61 17.47
N GLN A 745 30.00 -5.52 17.61
CA GLN A 745 30.14 -6.83 18.25
C GLN A 745 29.26 -7.86 17.57
N LEU A 746 29.79 -9.06 17.32
CA LEU A 746 29.07 -10.19 16.75
C LEU A 746 29.44 -11.48 17.48
N TRP A 747 28.45 -12.12 18.07
CA TRP A 747 28.48 -13.48 18.59
C TRP A 747 27.79 -14.42 17.61
N TYR A 748 28.40 -15.58 17.37
CA TYR A 748 27.81 -16.65 16.57
C TYR A 748 28.16 -18.01 17.18
N ARG A 749 27.13 -18.80 17.53
CA ARG A 749 27.20 -20.19 18.01
C ARG A 749 28.31 -20.46 19.06
N GLY A 750 28.34 -19.66 20.11
CA GLY A 750 29.23 -19.91 21.25
C GLY A 750 30.52 -19.08 21.27
N ASP A 751 30.81 -18.39 20.17
CA ASP A 751 32.06 -17.64 19.99
C ASP A 751 31.80 -16.22 19.48
N MET A 752 32.61 -15.26 19.95
CA MET A 752 32.67 -13.92 19.35
C MET A 752 33.39 -13.99 18.00
N GLN A 753 32.68 -13.69 16.91
CA GLN A 753 33.24 -13.55 15.57
C GLN A 753 33.85 -12.16 15.36
N PHE A 754 33.27 -11.16 16.04
CA PHE A 754 33.80 -9.80 16.07
C PHE A 754 33.66 -9.25 17.49
N SER A 755 34.79 -9.06 18.20
CA SER A 755 34.77 -8.69 19.62
C SER A 755 35.23 -7.26 19.87
N SER A 756 34.62 -6.60 20.85
CA SER A 756 35.08 -5.34 21.43
C SER A 756 34.88 -5.38 22.95
N ASP A 757 35.76 -4.69 23.68
CA ASP A 757 35.65 -4.52 25.13
C ASP A 757 34.69 -3.37 25.52
N ARG A 758 34.13 -2.64 24.54
CA ARG A 758 33.21 -1.53 24.81
C ARG A 758 31.85 -2.05 25.28
N PRO A 759 31.38 -1.66 26.47
CA PRO A 759 30.00 -1.92 26.90
C PRO A 759 29.01 -1.13 26.03
N VAL A 760 27.89 -1.74 25.68
CA VAL A 760 26.81 -1.18 24.84
C VAL A 760 25.51 -1.07 25.64
N ALA A 761 24.53 -0.34 25.11
CA ALA A 761 23.23 -0.13 25.75
C ALA A 761 22.32 -1.35 25.63
N ASN A 762 22.32 -2.00 24.46
CA ASN A 762 21.50 -3.17 24.19
C ASN A 762 22.06 -4.01 23.01
N ALA A 763 21.49 -5.18 22.83
CA ALA A 763 21.79 -6.09 21.74
C ALA A 763 20.52 -6.81 21.28
N LEU A 764 20.52 -7.27 20.02
CA LEU A 764 19.50 -8.19 19.54
C LEU A 764 20.07 -9.62 19.58
N LEU A 765 19.41 -10.50 20.34
CA LEU A 765 19.76 -11.91 20.46
C LEU A 765 18.77 -12.77 19.68
N ILE A 766 19.29 -13.81 19.03
CA ILE A 766 18.52 -14.78 18.27
C ILE A 766 18.79 -16.17 18.84
N PHE A 767 17.72 -16.87 19.19
CA PHE A 767 17.74 -18.20 19.81
C PHE A 767 17.08 -19.22 18.90
N ARG A 768 17.49 -20.48 19.04
CA ARG A 768 16.73 -21.63 18.53
C ARG A 768 15.97 -22.27 19.67
N GLU A 769 14.66 -22.14 19.64
CA GLU A 769 13.80 -22.82 20.59
C GLU A 769 13.52 -24.25 20.13
N GLU A 770 13.26 -25.15 21.09
CA GLU A 770 12.91 -26.55 20.80
C GLU A 770 11.44 -26.69 20.33
N ILE A 771 10.64 -25.69 20.64
CA ILE A 771 9.22 -25.57 20.29
C ILE A 771 9.05 -24.33 19.40
N PRO A 772 8.06 -24.31 18.50
CA PRO A 772 7.81 -23.14 17.65
C PRO A 772 7.15 -22.00 18.44
N ARG A 773 7.08 -20.81 17.82
CA ARG A 773 6.46 -19.61 18.40
C ARG A 773 5.02 -19.84 18.81
N HIS A 774 4.26 -20.53 17.95
CA HIS A 774 2.88 -20.93 18.20
C HIS A 774 2.73 -22.42 17.94
N ASP A 775 2.16 -23.13 18.91
CA ASP A 775 1.67 -24.48 18.75
C ASP A 775 0.59 -24.74 19.79
N ALA A 776 -0.33 -25.65 19.49
CA ALA A 776 -1.45 -25.98 20.34
C ALA A 776 -1.73 -27.47 20.25
N VAL A 777 -2.12 -28.08 21.37
CA VAL A 777 -2.52 -29.49 21.40
C VAL A 777 -3.88 -29.66 22.05
N LEU A 778 -4.73 -30.51 21.45
CA LEU A 778 -5.99 -30.92 22.05
C LEU A 778 -5.73 -31.83 23.26
N ILE A 779 -6.27 -31.45 24.41
CA ILE A 779 -6.22 -32.25 25.64
C ILE A 779 -7.49 -33.07 25.79
N GLU A 780 -8.63 -32.40 25.62
CA GLU A 780 -9.95 -33.00 25.82
C GLU A 780 -10.95 -32.37 24.85
N GLN A 781 -11.94 -33.15 24.41
CA GLN A 781 -13.07 -32.66 23.63
C GLN A 781 -14.34 -33.39 24.06
N SER A 782 -15.48 -32.74 23.90
CA SER A 782 -16.80 -33.37 24.09
C SER A 782 -17.00 -34.57 23.17
N GLN A 783 -17.86 -35.50 23.57
CA GLN A 783 -18.31 -36.61 22.71
C GLN A 783 -19.09 -36.08 21.50
N TYR A 784 -19.30 -36.94 20.50
CA TYR A 784 -20.11 -36.63 19.32
C TYR A 784 -21.59 -36.89 19.64
N PRO A 785 -22.42 -35.83 19.80
CA PRO A 785 -23.77 -35.99 20.33
C PRO A 785 -24.75 -36.43 19.25
N VAL A 786 -25.69 -37.30 19.64
CA VAL A 786 -26.87 -37.68 18.85
C VAL A 786 -28.11 -36.99 19.42
N VAL A 787 -28.73 -36.08 18.66
CA VAL A 787 -29.79 -35.18 19.12
C VAL A 787 -30.96 -35.13 18.15
N GLN A 788 -32.11 -34.63 18.59
CA GLN A 788 -33.24 -34.30 17.71
C GLN A 788 -33.13 -32.88 17.12
N PRO A 789 -33.86 -32.59 16.04
CA PRO A 789 -33.91 -31.26 15.44
C PRO A 789 -34.27 -30.18 16.45
N GLY A 790 -33.47 -29.11 16.50
CA GLY A 790 -33.68 -27.96 17.38
C GLY A 790 -33.33 -28.16 18.87
N GLU A 791 -32.78 -29.32 19.25
CA GLU A 791 -32.31 -29.53 20.63
C GLU A 791 -30.96 -28.84 20.91
N PRO A 792 -30.71 -28.39 22.16
CA PRO A 792 -29.41 -27.83 22.53
C PRO A 792 -28.34 -28.93 22.54
N ILE A 793 -27.19 -28.62 21.95
CA ILE A 793 -26.00 -29.46 21.87
C ILE A 793 -24.99 -28.95 22.88
N THR A 794 -24.24 -29.84 23.55
CA THR A 794 -23.10 -29.46 24.38
C THR A 794 -21.81 -29.81 23.67
N LEU A 795 -21.01 -28.81 23.32
CA LEU A 795 -19.68 -28.98 22.72
C LEU A 795 -18.63 -28.34 23.63
N SER A 796 -17.51 -29.00 23.85
CA SER A 796 -16.38 -28.44 24.59
C SER A 796 -15.05 -28.86 24.00
N LEU A 797 -14.05 -28.01 24.15
CA LEU A 797 -12.66 -28.33 23.84
C LEU A 797 -11.72 -27.74 24.89
N THR A 798 -10.72 -28.52 25.28
CA THR A 798 -9.62 -28.08 26.13
C THR A 798 -8.33 -28.21 25.34
N VAL A 799 -7.63 -27.09 25.16
CA VAL A 799 -6.39 -27.00 24.38
C VAL A 799 -5.27 -26.48 25.27
N GLN A 800 -4.07 -26.99 25.10
CA GLN A 800 -2.88 -26.52 25.78
C GLN A 800 -1.98 -25.73 24.81
N ASN A 801 -1.45 -24.60 25.26
CA ASN A 801 -0.41 -23.88 24.53
C ASN A 801 0.91 -24.67 24.59
N MET A 802 1.41 -25.04 23.42
CA MET A 802 2.67 -25.78 23.24
C MET A 802 3.77 -24.93 22.60
N GLY A 803 3.46 -23.70 22.20
CA GLY A 803 4.45 -22.74 21.69
C GLY A 803 5.13 -21.97 22.82
N PHE A 804 6.21 -21.25 22.49
CA PHE A 804 6.92 -20.42 23.46
C PHE A 804 6.30 -19.03 23.68
N LEU A 805 5.41 -18.56 22.80
CA LEU A 805 4.71 -17.28 22.99
C LEU A 805 3.44 -17.45 23.81
N ASN A 806 3.16 -16.45 24.65
CA ASN A 806 1.87 -16.31 25.32
C ASN A 806 0.77 -15.96 24.31
N TRP A 807 -0.40 -16.59 24.42
CA TRP A 807 -1.61 -16.13 23.74
C TRP A 807 -2.26 -15.04 24.58
N ASP A 808 -2.13 -13.79 24.14
CA ASP A 808 -2.63 -12.61 24.86
C ASP A 808 -4.04 -12.24 24.37
N PRO A 809 -5.06 -12.14 25.24
CA PRO A 809 -6.43 -11.77 24.84
C PRO A 809 -6.55 -10.32 24.34
N SER A 810 -5.56 -9.45 24.58
CA SER A 810 -5.52 -8.12 23.95
C SER A 810 -5.09 -8.20 22.47
N LEU A 811 -4.63 -9.37 22.04
CA LEU A 811 -4.23 -9.69 20.68
C LEU A 811 -5.24 -10.68 20.08
N PRO A 812 -5.39 -10.70 18.75
CA PRO A 812 -6.36 -11.56 18.06
C PRO A 812 -5.84 -13.00 17.94
N TYR A 813 -5.71 -13.67 19.08
CA TYR A 813 -5.63 -15.13 19.17
C TYR A 813 -7.04 -15.69 19.28
N GLU A 814 -7.42 -16.53 18.32
CA GLU A 814 -8.78 -17.02 18.18
C GLU A 814 -8.81 -18.49 17.81
N LEU A 815 -9.86 -19.19 18.20
CA LEU A 815 -10.26 -20.45 17.61
C LEU A 815 -11.20 -20.13 16.43
N LYS A 816 -10.76 -20.44 15.21
CA LYS A 816 -11.48 -20.09 13.97
C LYS A 816 -12.07 -21.33 13.31
N ASN A 817 -13.32 -21.26 12.87
CA ASN A 817 -13.93 -22.26 12.03
C ASN A 817 -13.27 -22.22 10.65
N VAL A 818 -12.69 -23.35 10.24
CA VAL A 818 -11.97 -23.48 8.96
C VAL A 818 -12.78 -24.24 7.91
N SER A 819 -13.74 -25.07 8.34
CA SER A 819 -14.66 -25.77 7.44
C SER A 819 -15.91 -26.28 8.17
N GLY A 820 -16.98 -26.56 7.43
CA GLY A 820 -18.18 -27.22 7.93
C GLY A 820 -19.20 -26.29 8.61
N GLU A 821 -20.11 -26.88 9.38
CA GLU A 821 -21.18 -26.16 10.07
C GLU A 821 -20.68 -25.35 11.25
N THR A 822 -21.28 -24.21 11.56
CA THR A 822 -20.94 -23.46 12.78
C THR A 822 -21.89 -23.78 13.93
N PHE A 823 -22.98 -24.48 13.67
CA PHE A 823 -24.10 -24.68 14.61
C PHE A 823 -24.65 -23.36 15.18
N GLY A 824 -24.52 -22.25 14.44
CA GLY A 824 -24.91 -20.91 14.87
C GLY A 824 -23.91 -20.21 15.79
N LEU A 825 -22.72 -20.78 16.00
CA LEU A 825 -21.60 -20.12 16.68
C LEU A 825 -20.98 -19.07 15.75
N ALA A 826 -20.34 -18.05 16.32
CA ALA A 826 -19.52 -17.13 15.54
C ALA A 826 -18.30 -17.86 14.96
N ASN A 827 -17.89 -17.50 13.73
CA ASN A 827 -16.77 -18.12 13.03
C ASN A 827 -15.42 -18.02 13.77
N THR A 828 -15.30 -17.13 14.74
CA THR A 828 -14.12 -17.01 15.59
C THR A 828 -14.53 -16.94 17.06
N GLN A 829 -13.71 -17.55 17.92
CA GLN A 829 -13.88 -17.54 19.37
C GLN A 829 -12.56 -17.06 19.99
N PRO A 830 -12.52 -15.86 20.60
CA PRO A 830 -11.27 -15.33 21.16
C PRO A 830 -10.78 -16.18 22.33
N VAL A 831 -9.48 -16.11 22.61
CA VAL A 831 -8.95 -16.66 23.87
C VAL A 831 -9.52 -15.88 25.07
N PRO A 832 -10.04 -16.57 26.10
CA PRO A 832 -10.76 -15.92 27.20
C PRO A 832 -9.84 -15.24 28.22
N ALA A 833 -8.55 -15.59 28.23
CA ALA A 833 -7.54 -15.06 29.14
C ALA A 833 -6.14 -15.27 28.54
N GLN A 834 -5.11 -14.69 29.18
CA GLN A 834 -3.72 -14.92 28.77
C GLN A 834 -3.32 -16.37 29.01
N ILE A 835 -2.89 -17.06 27.95
CA ILE A 835 -2.48 -18.48 27.98
C ILE A 835 -0.98 -18.58 27.77
N ALA A 836 -0.23 -18.79 28.87
CA ALA A 836 1.21 -18.98 28.83
C ALA A 836 1.60 -20.38 28.30
N PRO A 837 2.87 -20.59 27.88
CA PRO A 837 3.37 -21.92 27.50
C PRO A 837 3.05 -22.99 28.55
N GLY A 838 2.51 -24.11 28.10
CA GLY A 838 2.07 -25.23 28.94
C GLY A 838 0.75 -24.99 29.69
N VAL A 839 0.09 -23.85 29.54
CA VAL A 839 -1.21 -23.57 30.17
C VAL A 839 -2.35 -24.04 29.26
N GLN A 840 -3.45 -24.51 29.86
CA GLN A 840 -4.65 -24.97 29.17
C GLN A 840 -5.72 -23.88 29.11
N VAL A 841 -6.52 -23.90 28.06
CA VAL A 841 -7.71 -23.08 27.83
C VAL A 841 -8.87 -24.00 27.47
N GLU A 842 -10.06 -23.70 27.99
CA GLU A 842 -11.28 -24.42 27.70
C GLU A 842 -12.29 -23.50 27.00
N TRP A 843 -12.88 -23.99 25.92
CA TRP A 843 -14.09 -23.42 25.34
C TRP A 843 -15.26 -24.35 25.59
N PHE A 844 -16.38 -23.76 25.99
CA PHE A 844 -17.65 -24.44 26.21
C PHE A 844 -18.73 -23.76 25.38
N PHE A 845 -19.39 -24.54 24.53
CA PHE A 845 -20.45 -24.08 23.63
C PHE A 845 -21.75 -24.84 23.88
N SER A 846 -22.88 -24.14 23.74
CA SER A 846 -24.21 -24.74 23.82
C SER A 846 -25.07 -24.41 22.58
N PRO A 847 -24.65 -24.77 21.35
CA PRO A 847 -25.38 -24.42 20.14
C PRO A 847 -26.69 -25.21 19.97
N THR A 848 -27.49 -24.85 18.95
CA THR A 848 -28.76 -25.54 18.64
C THR A 848 -28.57 -26.47 17.44
N ALA A 849 -29.16 -27.67 17.52
CA ALA A 849 -29.09 -28.65 16.44
C ALA A 849 -29.82 -28.20 15.17
N PRO A 850 -29.27 -28.48 13.97
CA PRO A 850 -29.95 -28.26 12.69
C PRO A 850 -31.36 -28.87 12.64
N GLU A 851 -32.27 -28.25 11.88
CA GLU A 851 -33.66 -28.72 11.76
C GLU A 851 -33.80 -29.98 10.89
N GLU A 852 -32.86 -30.19 9.96
CA GLU A 852 -32.86 -31.34 9.06
C GLU A 852 -32.08 -32.52 9.68
N PRO A 853 -32.57 -33.77 9.58
CA PRO A 853 -31.81 -34.93 10.01
C PRO A 853 -30.57 -35.15 9.13
N GLY A 854 -29.42 -35.42 9.76
CA GLY A 854 -28.15 -35.56 9.05
C GLY A 854 -26.96 -35.72 10.00
N ILE A 855 -25.77 -35.92 9.42
CA ILE A 855 -24.49 -35.85 10.14
C ILE A 855 -23.85 -34.53 9.73
N TYR A 856 -23.55 -33.71 10.73
CA TYR A 856 -22.98 -32.39 10.56
C TYR A 856 -21.60 -32.36 11.20
N ALA A 857 -20.61 -31.86 10.47
CA ALA A 857 -19.24 -31.74 10.92
C ALA A 857 -18.81 -30.28 10.90
N SER A 858 -17.93 -29.92 11.81
CA SER A 858 -17.40 -28.57 11.99
C SER A 858 -15.93 -28.66 12.37
N GLU A 859 -15.03 -28.06 11.60
CA GLU A 859 -13.60 -28.03 11.89
C GLU A 859 -13.15 -26.64 12.35
N TRP A 860 -12.36 -26.61 13.42
CA TRP A 860 -11.85 -25.40 14.04
C TRP A 860 -10.34 -25.49 14.21
N GLN A 861 -9.64 -24.36 14.13
CA GLN A 861 -8.19 -24.34 14.36
C GLN A 861 -7.80 -23.04 15.05
N MET A 862 -6.73 -23.08 15.85
CA MET A 862 -6.20 -21.86 16.45
C MET A 862 -5.53 -21.01 15.37
N VAL A 863 -5.74 -19.70 15.46
CA VAL A 863 -5.18 -18.71 14.55
C VAL A 863 -4.70 -17.49 15.34
N TYR A 864 -3.59 -16.89 14.89
CA TYR A 864 -3.14 -15.57 15.30
C TYR A 864 -3.15 -14.63 14.10
N ARG A 865 -3.86 -13.49 14.22
CA ARG A 865 -3.97 -12.49 13.14
C ARG A 865 -3.28 -11.17 13.50
N PRO A 866 -1.99 -10.97 13.21
CA PRO A 866 -1.33 -9.69 13.45
C PRO A 866 -2.00 -8.52 12.72
N ALA A 867 -1.71 -7.29 13.16
CA ALA A 867 -2.29 -6.05 12.62
C ALA A 867 -2.01 -5.82 11.11
N ASN A 868 -1.05 -6.52 10.52
CA ASN A 868 -0.71 -6.45 9.09
C ASN A 868 -1.42 -7.51 8.22
N GLY A 869 -2.28 -8.35 8.80
CA GLY A 869 -3.24 -9.20 8.07
C GLY A 869 -2.79 -10.62 7.72
N VAL A 870 -1.53 -11.00 7.92
CA VAL A 870 -1.05 -12.37 7.61
C VAL A 870 -1.39 -13.34 8.75
N GLU A 871 -2.40 -14.18 8.57
CA GLU A 871 -2.82 -15.17 9.57
C GLU A 871 -1.80 -16.31 9.71
N GLU A 872 -1.46 -16.67 10.95
CA GLU A 872 -0.76 -17.92 11.27
C GLU A 872 -1.71 -18.90 11.95
N TYR A 873 -1.99 -20.02 11.28
CA TYR A 873 -2.73 -21.15 11.84
C TYR A 873 -1.78 -22.08 12.60
N PHE A 874 -2.17 -22.53 13.78
CA PHE A 874 -1.32 -23.39 14.61
C PHE A 874 -2.12 -24.45 15.38
N GLY A 875 -1.42 -25.51 15.78
CA GLY A 875 -2.04 -26.73 16.31
C GLY A 875 -2.85 -27.50 15.27
N PRO A 876 -3.37 -28.68 15.64
CA PRO A 876 -4.18 -29.50 14.74
C PRO A 876 -5.59 -28.90 14.56
N PRO A 877 -6.23 -29.12 13.40
CA PRO A 877 -7.67 -28.92 13.26
C PRO A 877 -8.46 -29.79 14.25
N LEU A 878 -9.50 -29.22 14.84
CA LEU A 878 -10.34 -29.78 15.89
C LEU A 878 -11.77 -29.94 15.35
N ALA A 879 -12.26 -31.17 15.26
CA ALA A 879 -13.53 -31.46 14.62
C ALA A 879 -14.64 -31.79 15.64
N PHE A 880 -15.76 -31.07 15.54
CA PHE A 880 -17.03 -31.46 16.15
C PHE A 880 -17.89 -32.21 15.13
N VAL A 881 -18.45 -33.33 15.54
CA VAL A 881 -19.42 -34.09 14.74
C VAL A 881 -20.72 -34.23 15.54
N VAL A 882 -21.83 -33.82 14.95
CA VAL A 882 -23.17 -33.87 15.54
C VAL A 882 -24.08 -34.68 14.63
N THR A 883 -24.78 -35.66 15.19
CA THR A 883 -25.76 -36.46 14.46
C THR A 883 -27.17 -36.03 14.83
N VAL A 884 -27.93 -35.52 13.86
CA VAL A 884 -29.34 -35.14 14.03
C VAL A 884 -30.22 -36.28 13.50
N VAL A 885 -31.01 -36.90 14.39
CA VAL A 885 -31.92 -37.98 14.02
C VAL A 885 -33.29 -37.44 13.59
N PRO A 886 -34.14 -38.21 12.87
CA PRO A 886 -35.50 -37.77 12.57
C PRO A 886 -36.32 -37.43 13.82
N LYS A 887 -37.13 -36.38 13.72
CA LYS A 887 -38.01 -35.94 14.81
C LYS A 887 -38.93 -37.07 15.30
N GLY A 888 -38.99 -37.28 16.61
CA GLY A 888 -39.79 -38.35 17.22
C GLY A 888 -39.13 -39.72 17.27
N THR A 889 -37.82 -39.81 16.96
CA THR A 889 -37.02 -41.02 17.22
C THR A 889 -37.07 -41.37 18.72
N SER A 890 -37.30 -42.65 19.04
CA SER A 890 -37.39 -43.10 20.43
C SER A 890 -36.04 -43.01 21.15
N PRO A 891 -36.01 -42.69 22.46
CA PRO A 891 -34.76 -42.64 23.25
C PRO A 891 -33.89 -43.89 23.11
N ASP A 892 -34.48 -45.08 23.13
CA ASP A 892 -33.74 -46.36 22.97
C ASP A 892 -32.93 -46.45 21.66
N VAL A 893 -33.40 -45.80 20.59
CA VAL A 893 -32.71 -45.77 19.28
C VAL A 893 -31.60 -44.72 19.28
N ILE A 894 -31.83 -43.56 19.91
CA ILE A 894 -30.80 -42.52 20.10
C ILE A 894 -29.64 -43.10 20.91
N ASP A 895 -29.93 -43.76 22.03
CA ASP A 895 -28.93 -44.41 22.89
C ASP A 895 -28.15 -45.50 22.14
N SER A 896 -28.84 -46.27 21.29
CA SER A 896 -28.19 -47.30 20.46
C SER A 896 -27.25 -46.70 19.41
N VAL A 897 -27.63 -45.58 18.77
CA VAL A 897 -26.78 -44.88 17.80
C VAL A 897 -25.59 -44.25 18.50
N GLN A 898 -25.79 -43.65 19.67
CA GLN A 898 -24.71 -43.10 20.49
C GLN A 898 -23.71 -44.20 20.88
N GLN A 899 -24.18 -45.35 21.37
CA GLN A 899 -23.30 -46.49 21.69
C GLN A 899 -22.48 -47.00 20.49
N LEU A 900 -23.07 -46.99 19.29
CA LEU A 900 -22.35 -47.37 18.08
C LEU A 900 -21.27 -46.36 17.69
N ILE A 901 -21.55 -45.07 17.84
CA ILE A 901 -20.58 -43.99 17.61
C ILE A 901 -19.44 -44.11 18.63
N ASP A 902 -19.76 -44.26 19.91
CA ASP A 902 -18.77 -44.40 20.98
C ASP A 902 -17.89 -45.65 20.74
N GLN A 903 -18.48 -46.78 20.36
CA GLN A 903 -17.73 -48.00 20.03
C GLN A 903 -16.82 -47.80 18.80
N ALA A 904 -17.33 -47.14 17.75
CA ALA A 904 -16.55 -46.87 16.54
C ALA A 904 -15.38 -45.92 16.82
N GLN A 905 -15.56 -44.93 17.69
CA GLN A 905 -14.47 -44.04 18.13
C GLN A 905 -13.41 -44.80 18.92
N GLU A 906 -13.80 -45.70 19.82
CA GLU A 906 -12.87 -46.52 20.61
C GLU A 906 -12.08 -47.49 19.72
N GLU A 907 -12.75 -48.14 18.76
CA GLU A 907 -12.10 -49.01 17.76
C GLU A 907 -11.13 -48.23 16.85
N ALA A 908 -11.51 -47.03 16.41
CA ALA A 908 -10.65 -46.15 15.62
C ALA A 908 -9.42 -45.69 16.43
N ARG A 909 -9.61 -45.36 17.71
CA ARG A 909 -8.52 -44.97 18.63
C ARG A 909 -7.54 -46.11 18.85
N GLY A 910 -8.04 -47.32 19.09
CA GLY A 910 -7.20 -48.52 19.22
C GLY A 910 -6.43 -48.86 17.95
N SER A 911 -7.06 -48.71 16.77
CA SER A 911 -6.42 -48.91 15.46
C SER A 911 -5.31 -47.89 15.18
N LEU A 912 -5.52 -46.63 15.55
CA LEU A 912 -4.50 -45.58 15.43
C LEU A 912 -3.31 -45.84 16.36
N GLU A 913 -3.55 -46.29 17.60
CA GLU A 913 -2.47 -46.67 18.53
C GLU A 913 -1.65 -47.85 17.98
N GLU A 914 -2.30 -48.89 17.44
CA GLU A 914 -1.60 -50.00 16.77
C GLU A 914 -0.79 -49.54 15.53
N PHE A 915 -1.30 -48.57 14.78
CA PHE A 915 -0.62 -47.99 13.63
C PHE A 915 0.61 -47.16 14.03
N LEU A 916 0.49 -46.30 15.05
CA LEU A 916 1.60 -45.50 15.58
C LEU A 916 2.70 -46.39 16.18
N ASP A 917 2.34 -47.42 16.95
CA ASP A 917 3.27 -48.45 17.41
C ASP A 917 3.94 -49.20 16.24
N GLY A 918 3.24 -49.34 15.12
CA GLY A 918 3.76 -49.88 13.87
C GLY A 918 4.80 -48.97 13.20
N LEU A 919 4.52 -47.67 13.13
CA LEU A 919 5.42 -46.65 12.59
C LEU A 919 6.69 -46.50 13.44
N GLU A 920 6.57 -46.50 14.77
CA GLU A 920 7.73 -46.42 15.66
C GLU A 920 8.67 -47.61 15.45
N ARG A 921 8.11 -48.83 15.38
CA ARG A 921 8.88 -50.06 15.07
C ARG A 921 9.55 -49.99 13.70
N ALA A 922 8.86 -49.48 12.68
CA ALA A 922 9.42 -49.35 11.33
C ALA A 922 10.52 -48.29 11.26
N PHE A 923 10.34 -47.16 11.95
CA PHE A 923 11.32 -46.08 12.05
C PHE A 923 12.60 -46.56 12.75
N TRP A 924 12.49 -47.24 13.90
CA TRP A 924 13.65 -47.81 14.60
C TRP A 924 14.39 -48.87 13.77
N ALA A 925 13.66 -49.75 13.08
CA ALA A 925 14.26 -50.75 12.19
C ALA A 925 15.03 -50.10 11.02
N ARG A 926 14.52 -48.98 10.49
CA ARG A 926 15.17 -48.21 9.42
C ARG A 926 16.41 -47.48 9.93
N LEU A 927 16.31 -46.85 11.10
CA LEU A 927 17.43 -46.17 11.76
C LEU A 927 18.57 -47.15 12.08
N GLU A 928 18.26 -48.34 12.59
CA GLU A 928 19.25 -49.38 12.87
C GLU A 928 19.92 -49.89 11.58
N ALA A 929 19.17 -50.00 10.49
CA ALA A 929 19.69 -50.41 9.19
C ALA A 929 20.62 -49.36 8.56
N GLU A 930 20.34 -48.07 8.72
CA GLU A 930 21.21 -46.98 8.25
C GLU A 930 22.47 -46.85 9.11
N LEU A 931 22.35 -46.96 10.43
CA LEU A 931 23.49 -46.99 11.35
C LEU A 931 24.45 -48.16 11.03
N ARG A 932 23.94 -49.31 10.60
CA ARG A 932 24.77 -50.45 10.15
C ARG A 932 25.55 -50.18 8.87
N LYS A 933 25.09 -49.28 7.99
CA LYS A 933 25.80 -48.93 6.74
C LYS A 933 26.93 -47.93 6.97
N LEU A 934 26.80 -47.10 8.00
CA LEU A 934 27.80 -46.08 8.37
C LEU A 934 29.00 -46.65 9.16
N ILE A 935 28.95 -47.91 9.60
CA ILE A 935 30.00 -48.56 10.38
C ILE A 935 30.67 -49.67 9.55
N PRO A 936 31.97 -49.54 9.19
CA PRO A 936 32.71 -50.56 8.46
C PRO A 936 32.71 -51.93 9.18
N PRO A 937 32.67 -53.06 8.45
CA PRO A 937 32.61 -54.40 9.04
C PRO A 937 33.77 -54.73 10.00
N GLU A 938 34.88 -54.00 9.89
CA GLU A 938 36.06 -54.11 10.76
C GLU A 938 35.80 -53.61 12.20
N ILE A 939 34.89 -52.64 12.37
CA ILE A 939 34.50 -52.09 13.68
C ILE A 939 33.39 -52.94 14.34
N GLN A 940 32.56 -53.61 13.53
CA GLN A 940 31.47 -54.48 13.99
C GLN A 940 31.96 -55.73 14.76
N CYS A 941 33.20 -56.19 14.52
CA CYS A 941 33.80 -57.31 15.26
C CYS A 941 34.50 -56.88 16.58
N LEU A 942 34.86 -55.61 16.73
CA LEU A 942 35.62 -55.09 17.89
C LEU A 942 34.71 -54.64 19.03
N LEU A 943 33.48 -54.23 18.72
CA LEU A 943 32.46 -53.86 19.69
C LEU A 943 31.43 -54.98 19.77
N GLY A 944 31.69 -55.96 20.66
CA GLY A 944 30.72 -56.97 21.01
C GLY A 944 29.35 -56.35 21.30
N LEU A 945 28.32 -56.95 20.72
CA LEU A 945 26.92 -56.53 20.58
C LEU A 945 26.13 -56.26 21.89
N SER A 946 26.75 -55.77 22.97
CA SER A 946 26.11 -55.65 24.29
C SER A 946 26.37 -54.35 25.05
N LEU A 947 26.88 -53.28 24.44
CA LEU A 947 27.25 -52.05 25.17
C LEU A 947 26.62 -50.73 24.69
N TRP A 948 25.63 -50.76 23.80
CA TRP A 948 24.94 -49.54 23.32
C TRP A 948 23.46 -49.42 23.70
N LEU A 949 23.02 -50.10 24.76
CA LEU A 949 21.69 -49.86 25.38
C LEU A 949 21.74 -48.93 26.61
N GLY A 950 22.88 -48.29 26.86
CA GLY A 950 23.12 -47.43 28.03
C GLY A 950 22.68 -45.95 27.91
N PRO A 951 22.78 -45.28 26.75
CA PRO A 951 22.39 -43.85 26.67
C PRO A 951 20.98 -43.59 26.12
N ILE A 952 20.27 -44.59 25.56
CA ILE A 952 18.91 -44.41 25.03
C ILE A 952 17.85 -44.43 26.17
N THR A 953 18.25 -44.72 27.42
CA THR A 953 17.38 -44.60 28.59
C THR A 953 17.01 -43.16 28.97
N ALA A 954 17.60 -42.13 28.34
CA ALA A 954 17.11 -40.75 28.50
C ALA A 954 15.77 -40.50 27.81
N VAL A 955 15.45 -41.25 26.73
CA VAL A 955 14.13 -41.19 26.07
C VAL A 955 13.05 -41.91 26.90
N ILE A 956 13.44 -42.87 27.74
CA ILE A 956 12.53 -43.53 28.70
C ILE A 956 12.15 -42.62 29.89
N TRP A 957 12.87 -41.51 30.11
CA TRP A 957 12.47 -40.49 31.09
C TRP A 957 11.32 -39.61 30.59
N PHE A 958 11.19 -39.39 29.28
CA PHE A 958 10.04 -38.66 28.70
C PHE A 958 8.79 -39.54 28.49
N GLY A 959 8.95 -40.85 28.34
CA GLY A 959 7.82 -41.79 28.19
C GLY A 959 7.03 -42.12 29.47
N ARG A 960 7.43 -41.61 30.65
CA ARG A 960 6.83 -41.98 31.95
C ARG A 960 5.99 -40.92 32.64
N ARG A 961 5.61 -39.82 31.98
CA ARG A 961 4.64 -38.85 32.54
C ARG A 961 3.21 -39.00 32.00
N LYS A 962 2.88 -40.15 31.38
CA LYS A 962 1.52 -40.52 30.95
C LYS A 962 0.73 -41.34 31.98
N GLU A 963 1.24 -41.54 33.20
CA GLU A 963 0.46 -42.08 34.33
C GLU A 963 0.22 -40.98 35.38
N GLY A 964 -0.81 -40.18 35.11
CA GLY A 964 -1.30 -39.14 36.02
C GLY A 964 -2.71 -38.62 35.70
N LEU A 965 -3.45 -39.28 34.81
CA LEU A 965 -4.85 -38.94 34.48
C LEU A 965 -5.68 -40.23 34.36
N HIS A 966 -5.72 -40.99 35.45
CA HIS A 966 -6.93 -41.68 35.87
C HIS A 966 -7.18 -41.23 37.31
N GLY A 967 -7.96 -40.15 37.41
CA GLY A 967 -8.32 -39.43 38.63
C GLY A 967 -9.12 -38.20 38.26
#